data_AF-A0AAE0DJ54-F1
#
_entry.id   AF-A0AAE0DJ54-F1
#
_cell.length_a   1.000
_cell.length_b   1.000
_cell.length_c   1.000
_cell.angle_alpha   90.00
_cell.angle_beta   90.00
_cell.angle_gamma   90.00
#
_symmetry.space_group_name_H-M   'P 1'
#
loop_
_entity.id
_entity.type
_entity.pdbx_description
1 polymer ?
#
loop_
_entity_poly.entity_id
_entity_poly.type
_entity_poly.pdbx_seq_one_letter_code
_entity_poly.pdbx_strand_id
1 'polypeptide(L)'
;MTASTSTSANDSNHTTADDSTRPPYDHVLVAITEYVFHYDVSNPKAFERARIALFDSLGCVFETLKGSQEARALIGPVVPRAVLPDGFRLPGTSFQLDPVKGAFDLGTLISYLDHNDAFPGAEWGHPSDNIGAILAVADWHSRNATYSNSPRVTVKSVLTGIVMAYEIQGCFQIRNAINKVGLDQTIFVRIASTAVVCHLFGCTEAQTLSALSHAFVDAGPLRIYRQSPNTGPRKGWAAGDACMRAVQLALIAKKDQPGVPTVLTDPKWGLYSALLQGKEFQLPRPLGTWVIETVFFKIHTTEGHAASAVEAALTLSQQLSARYPPLDMPIEEAISHIRVRTQKSAMIIINKQGPLHNSADRDHCMQYMIAVVLLKGGMITPADYSDESPWATDARVDTLRAKIDVVEDEQLTADYYNAEKRSGANALLLTLADGSMLDEVLVEYPPGHPWRGDTPTFVKHKFEANVRGYFDQQRATEIARLTKIGVDQLMLMEVRDFVNTFAGDERIGTMPNQPHRCEKNPAGLMDNAPQDAIESAIVGQMAKDSEGQCTASDSHTEAHSSSGSQASTPKAFSAASTAGDSDTSAETDFESTSQQEASFSKFPTSITRAPTPVRSVPKFPQKSAKGKQAGRDAVDADAFYDSDHYPPLGMNPDENSVEATCKRGDWRDQFYVDQQLPDTLTADANVAVAQNGSVHFTDGEIYLAAFPPSKSPHPSPHVSYGLPFPEACAKHIAETFHATHVYILASSSLSRNTNDLPKLHVAIDGRLGEGTVVGIRRGVKPHSYYSDILKIAKEARYWNTNCLVTLGGGSLADAAKIVALAIANNATTVDDLETLYFGNPALRHLLPATIPIICIPTSLSAGEYTPIAGATNDFTHFKRSFQHRSMGPRIIILDPTLTTTTPLHVWLSTGVRAVDHCVEALCSIEGRAGGEIFEEGLKRLLPGLLTTKEHPENLEARLACQLGAVDAISAPLNRMPMGASHGIGHQLGPLGVGHGESSCILLPAVCKYNKCVNTEKQQRVLDILWAEDAVFNVLYRAGIDEGKSGLGEVLDVVIRALGMPRSLKEVGIGRDKFDALAMGSLNDRWCKTNPVPLKEKEQVLEILDMCSGEPSNLTNGTRAEE
;
A
#
# COMPACT_ATOMS: atom_id res chain seq x y z
N MET A 1 -36.97 53.37 -6.70
CA MET A 1 -37.05 54.56 -7.58
C MET A 1 -37.03 54.11 -9.04
N THR A 2 -37.25 55.01 -9.99
CA THR A 2 -37.52 54.70 -11.41
C THR A 2 -36.39 53.96 -12.13
N ALA A 3 -36.71 52.82 -12.75
CA ALA A 3 -35.87 52.24 -13.79
C ALA A 3 -36.12 52.98 -15.13
N SER A 4 -35.05 53.41 -15.79
CA SER A 4 -35.11 53.94 -17.16
C SER A 4 -34.44 52.96 -18.12
N THR A 5 -35.16 52.57 -19.17
CA THR A 5 -34.70 51.59 -20.15
C THR A 5 -33.76 52.21 -21.18
N SER A 6 -32.60 51.58 -21.40
CA SER A 6 -31.69 51.85 -22.53
C SER A 6 -31.33 50.55 -23.27
N THR A 7 -32.34 49.92 -23.88
CA THR A 7 -32.15 48.75 -24.74
C THR A 7 -31.58 49.17 -26.11
N SER A 8 -30.30 48.93 -26.35
CA SER A 8 -29.71 49.01 -27.69
C SER A 8 -28.49 48.08 -27.85
N ALA A 9 -28.74 46.80 -28.11
CA ALA A 9 -27.79 45.86 -28.70
C ALA A 9 -28.53 45.09 -29.81
N ASN A 10 -27.91 44.93 -30.98
CA ASN A 10 -28.61 44.53 -32.20
C ASN A 10 -29.05 43.06 -32.20
N ASP A 11 -30.37 42.82 -32.20
CA ASP A 11 -30.96 41.53 -32.51
C ASP A 11 -31.29 41.43 -34.02
N SER A 12 -30.25 41.46 -34.85
CA SER A 12 -30.38 41.54 -36.31
C SER A 12 -29.53 40.52 -37.07
N ASN A 13 -30.20 39.65 -37.84
CA ASN A 13 -29.67 38.75 -38.86
C ASN A 13 -28.80 37.55 -38.40
N HIS A 14 -29.35 36.66 -37.56
CA HIS A 14 -29.06 35.22 -37.69
C HIS A 14 -29.89 34.64 -38.85
N THR A 15 -29.49 34.94 -40.10
CA THR A 15 -30.05 34.36 -41.34
C THR A 15 -28.99 33.99 -42.38
N THR A 16 -27.71 34.11 -42.04
CA THR A 16 -26.63 33.36 -42.69
C THR A 16 -26.70 31.90 -42.22
N ALA A 17 -26.32 30.95 -43.08
CA ALA A 17 -26.01 29.60 -42.61
C ALA A 17 -24.78 29.64 -41.70
N ASP A 18 -24.71 28.75 -40.71
CA ASP A 18 -23.52 28.59 -39.88
C ASP A 18 -22.34 28.13 -40.75
N ASP A 19 -21.21 28.81 -40.63
CA ASP A 19 -19.98 28.44 -41.34
C ASP A 19 -19.37 27.20 -40.67
N SER A 20 -19.36 26.08 -41.40
CA SER A 20 -18.81 24.81 -40.90
C SER A 20 -17.29 24.70 -41.04
N THR A 21 -16.59 25.75 -41.51
CA THR A 21 -15.13 25.76 -41.51
C THR A 21 -14.61 25.95 -40.08
N ARG A 22 -13.71 25.07 -39.63
CA ARG A 22 -13.21 25.11 -38.26
C ARG A 22 -12.13 26.21 -38.14
N PRO A 23 -12.33 27.26 -37.32
CA PRO A 23 -11.30 28.29 -37.14
C PRO A 23 -10.06 27.74 -36.41
N PRO A 24 -8.91 28.42 -36.52
CA PRO A 24 -7.74 28.12 -35.69
C PRO A 24 -8.04 28.32 -34.21
N TYR A 25 -7.22 27.71 -33.34
CA TYR A 25 -7.32 27.94 -31.90
C TYR A 25 -6.88 29.36 -31.52
N ASP A 26 -7.53 29.91 -30.49
CA ASP A 26 -7.22 31.21 -29.91
C ASP A 26 -5.74 31.34 -29.52
N HIS A 27 -5.13 32.48 -29.85
CA HIS A 27 -3.69 32.70 -29.74
C HIS A 27 -3.12 32.46 -28.33
N VAL A 28 -3.92 32.67 -27.28
CA VAL A 28 -3.55 32.40 -25.88
C VAL A 28 -3.32 30.91 -25.64
N LEU A 29 -4.15 30.03 -26.23
CA LEU A 29 -4.03 28.58 -26.10
C LEU A 29 -2.80 28.07 -26.87
N VAL A 30 -2.54 28.67 -28.04
CA VAL A 30 -1.34 28.41 -28.85
C VAL A 30 -0.08 28.80 -28.07
N ALA A 31 0.01 30.02 -27.54
CA ALA A 31 1.18 30.48 -26.79
C ALA A 31 1.49 29.66 -25.53
N ILE A 32 0.45 29.16 -24.83
CA ILE A 32 0.64 28.23 -23.69
C ILE A 32 1.15 26.86 -24.17
N THR A 33 0.64 26.37 -25.31
CA THR A 33 1.04 25.07 -25.87
C THR A 33 2.48 25.12 -26.39
N GLU A 34 2.84 26.14 -27.18
CA GLU A 34 4.20 26.39 -27.65
C GLU A 34 5.20 26.48 -26.49
N TYR A 35 4.85 27.21 -25.42
CA TYR A 35 5.68 27.30 -24.22
C TYR A 35 5.90 25.94 -23.55
N VAL A 36 4.84 25.16 -23.31
CA VAL A 36 4.97 23.85 -22.63
C VAL A 36 5.68 22.80 -23.49
N PHE A 37 5.59 22.87 -24.82
CA PHE A 37 6.22 21.88 -25.71
C PHE A 37 7.61 22.28 -26.24
N HIS A 38 7.99 23.56 -26.22
CA HIS A 38 9.21 24.04 -26.87
C HIS A 38 10.12 24.92 -26.00
N TYR A 39 9.69 25.38 -24.82
CA TYR A 39 10.54 26.18 -23.93
C TYR A 39 11.49 25.28 -23.11
N ASP A 40 12.79 25.40 -23.36
CA ASP A 40 13.82 24.75 -22.54
C ASP A 40 13.98 25.44 -21.18
N VAL A 41 13.48 24.79 -20.13
CA VAL A 41 13.73 25.20 -18.74
C VAL A 41 15.15 24.76 -18.36
N SER A 42 16.14 25.63 -18.60
CA SER A 42 17.55 25.42 -18.25
C SER A 42 18.11 26.37 -17.18
N ASN A 43 17.30 27.30 -16.66
CA ASN A 43 17.70 28.26 -15.63
C ASN A 43 17.90 27.60 -14.24
N PRO A 44 19.13 27.54 -13.68
CA PRO A 44 19.37 26.87 -12.39
C PRO A 44 18.66 27.52 -11.20
N LYS A 45 18.49 28.86 -11.23
CA LYS A 45 17.78 29.61 -10.19
C LYS A 45 16.29 29.25 -10.20
N ALA A 46 15.70 29.00 -11.37
CA ALA A 46 14.32 28.56 -11.48
C ALA A 46 14.12 27.15 -10.88
N PHE A 47 15.05 26.22 -11.15
CA PHE A 47 15.02 24.87 -10.55
C PHE A 47 15.20 24.89 -9.03
N GLU A 48 16.16 25.66 -8.50
CA GLU A 48 16.35 25.76 -7.03
C GLU A 48 15.13 26.40 -6.35
N ARG A 49 14.51 27.40 -6.98
CA ARG A 49 13.27 28.00 -6.48
C ARG A 49 12.07 27.05 -6.56
N ALA A 50 11.97 26.23 -7.62
CA ALA A 50 10.99 25.15 -7.73
C ALA A 50 11.20 24.06 -6.66
N ARG A 51 12.46 23.72 -6.34
CA ARG A 51 12.81 22.81 -5.24
C ARG A 51 12.32 23.36 -3.90
N ILE A 52 12.58 24.64 -3.62
CA ILE A 52 12.11 25.32 -2.41
C ILE A 52 10.58 25.31 -2.32
N ALA A 53 9.88 25.62 -3.41
CA ALA A 53 8.41 25.61 -3.47
C ALA A 53 7.80 24.20 -3.26
N LEU A 54 8.43 23.16 -3.82
CA LEU A 54 8.01 21.78 -3.62
C LEU A 54 8.14 21.34 -2.16
N PHE A 55 9.25 21.68 -1.49
CA PHE A 55 9.40 21.41 -0.06
C PHE A 55 8.43 22.26 0.79
N ASP A 56 8.25 23.55 0.49
CA ASP A 56 7.29 24.41 1.22
C ASP A 56 5.87 23.82 1.20
N SER A 57 5.42 23.41 0.01
CA SER A 57 4.10 22.86 -0.23
C SER A 57 3.89 21.51 0.46
N LEU A 58 4.89 20.62 0.42
CA LEU A 58 4.88 19.37 1.21
C LEU A 58 4.88 19.66 2.71
N GLY A 59 5.57 20.71 3.16
CA GLY A 59 5.49 21.22 4.53
C GLY A 59 4.06 21.63 4.91
N CYS A 60 3.34 22.32 4.03
CA CYS A 60 1.94 22.68 4.24
C CYS A 60 1.02 21.45 4.27
N VAL A 61 1.28 20.41 3.48
CA VAL A 61 0.53 19.14 3.54
C VAL A 61 0.57 18.52 4.93
N PHE A 62 1.74 18.41 5.56
CA PHE A 62 1.87 17.83 6.91
C PHE A 62 1.26 18.72 7.99
N GLU A 63 1.31 20.04 7.82
CA GLU A 63 0.66 21.00 8.71
C GLU A 63 -0.87 20.92 8.61
N THR A 64 -1.43 20.83 7.41
CA THR A 64 -2.86 20.61 7.18
C THR A 64 -3.31 19.26 7.74
N LEU A 65 -2.56 18.17 7.47
CA LEU A 65 -2.84 16.84 8.01
C LEU A 65 -2.78 16.79 9.54
N LYS A 66 -2.00 17.68 10.19
CA LYS A 66 -2.01 17.85 11.65
C LYS A 66 -3.18 18.73 12.12
N GLY A 67 -3.32 19.92 11.56
CA GLY A 67 -4.15 21.00 12.09
C GLY A 67 -5.63 20.95 11.70
N SER A 68 -5.99 20.44 10.52
CA SER A 68 -7.36 20.53 10.00
C SER A 68 -8.08 19.18 9.99
N GLN A 69 -9.08 19.04 10.87
CA GLN A 69 -10.00 17.89 10.83
C GLN A 69 -10.90 17.92 9.60
N GLU A 70 -11.32 19.11 9.15
CA GLU A 70 -12.13 19.28 7.95
C GLU A 70 -11.38 18.79 6.70
N ALA A 71 -10.11 19.17 6.53
CA ALA A 71 -9.31 18.73 5.39
C ALA A 71 -9.10 17.21 5.40
N ARG A 72 -8.84 16.62 6.59
CA ARG A 72 -8.76 15.16 6.76
C ARG A 72 -10.06 14.44 6.38
N ALA A 73 -11.22 15.09 6.46
CA ALA A 73 -12.52 14.51 6.10
C ALA A 73 -12.85 14.58 4.58
N LEU A 74 -12.08 15.34 3.78
CA LEU A 74 -12.26 15.47 2.33
C LEU A 74 -11.37 14.52 1.51
N ILE A 75 -10.24 14.09 2.09
CA ILE A 75 -9.23 13.26 1.44
C ILE A 75 -9.51 11.76 1.54
N GLY A 76 -8.81 10.96 0.73
CA GLY A 76 -8.95 9.51 0.66
C GLY A 76 -9.81 9.02 -0.52
N PRO A 77 -9.97 7.70 -0.70
CA PRO A 77 -10.69 7.15 -1.83
C PRO A 77 -12.19 7.45 -1.75
N VAL A 78 -12.78 7.90 -2.86
CA VAL A 78 -14.23 8.26 -2.97
C VAL A 78 -15.14 7.09 -2.60
N VAL A 79 -14.70 5.86 -2.87
CA VAL A 79 -15.33 4.62 -2.37
C VAL A 79 -14.46 4.11 -1.20
N PRO A 80 -14.97 4.09 0.05
CA PRO A 80 -14.18 3.64 1.20
C PRO A 80 -13.62 2.22 1.02
N ARG A 81 -12.32 2.05 1.30
CA ARG A 81 -11.53 0.82 1.09
C ARG A 81 -11.33 0.40 -0.38
N ALA A 82 -11.64 1.26 -1.36
CA ALA A 82 -11.08 1.10 -2.69
C ALA A 82 -9.56 1.34 -2.64
N VAL A 83 -8.78 0.40 -3.17
CA VAL A 83 -7.33 0.53 -3.33
C VAL A 83 -7.02 0.50 -4.82
N LEU A 84 -6.16 1.41 -5.25
CA LEU A 84 -5.60 1.42 -6.59
C LEU A 84 -4.10 1.08 -6.49
N PRO A 85 -3.70 -0.21 -6.64
CA PRO A 85 -2.29 -0.58 -6.72
C PRO A 85 -1.58 0.23 -7.80
N ASP A 86 -0.36 0.68 -7.52
CA ASP A 86 0.40 1.59 -8.37
C ASP A 86 -0.29 2.96 -8.62
N GLY A 87 -1.30 3.29 -7.81
CA GLY A 87 -1.90 4.61 -7.70
C GLY A 87 -0.95 5.65 -7.10
N PHE A 88 -1.30 6.92 -7.24
CA PHE A 88 -0.62 8.02 -6.56
C PHE A 88 -0.65 7.81 -5.04
N ARG A 89 0.51 7.88 -4.38
CA ARG A 89 0.59 7.82 -2.90
C ARG A 89 0.51 9.22 -2.32
N LEU A 90 -0.61 9.54 -1.64
CA LEU A 90 -0.82 10.86 -1.05
C LEU A 90 0.14 11.08 0.16
N PRO A 91 1.06 12.06 0.10
CA PRO A 91 2.05 12.32 1.16
C PRO A 91 1.43 12.43 2.55
N GLY A 92 2.11 11.87 3.55
CA GLY A 92 1.67 11.81 4.94
C GLY A 92 0.66 10.69 5.24
N THR A 93 0.01 10.11 4.22
CA THR A 93 -1.04 9.09 4.39
C THR A 93 -0.66 7.74 3.80
N SER A 94 -1.45 6.70 4.09
CA SER A 94 -1.41 5.40 3.43
C SER A 94 -2.22 5.34 2.12
N PHE A 95 -2.94 6.40 1.74
CA PHE A 95 -3.87 6.36 0.61
C PHE A 95 -3.16 6.20 -0.75
N GLN A 96 -3.63 5.23 -1.53
CA GLN A 96 -3.29 5.01 -2.93
C GLN A 96 -4.50 5.37 -3.81
N LEU A 97 -4.35 6.39 -4.65
CA LEU A 97 -5.44 7.05 -5.37
C LEU A 97 -5.21 7.02 -6.88
N ASP A 98 -6.29 7.18 -7.64
CA ASP A 98 -6.19 7.54 -9.05
C ASP A 98 -5.64 8.99 -9.19
N PRO A 99 -5.05 9.39 -10.33
CA PRO A 99 -4.44 10.71 -10.45
C PRO A 99 -5.46 11.87 -10.41
N VAL A 100 -6.76 11.62 -10.56
CA VAL A 100 -7.81 12.66 -10.48
C VAL A 100 -8.16 12.94 -9.01
N LYS A 101 -8.49 11.92 -8.20
CA LYS A 101 -8.68 12.11 -6.74
C LYS A 101 -7.37 12.46 -6.03
N GLY A 102 -6.25 11.94 -6.51
CA GLY A 102 -4.91 12.33 -6.03
C GLY A 102 -4.61 13.81 -6.19
N ALA A 103 -4.97 14.39 -7.34
CA ALA A 103 -4.82 15.83 -7.59
C ALA A 103 -5.77 16.69 -6.75
N PHE A 104 -6.99 16.20 -6.49
CA PHE A 104 -7.91 16.84 -5.53
C PHE A 104 -7.29 16.89 -4.12
N ASP A 105 -6.79 15.75 -3.64
CA ASP A 105 -6.35 15.60 -2.26
C ASP A 105 -5.05 16.33 -1.98
N LEU A 106 -4.04 16.19 -2.85
CA LEU A 106 -2.78 16.89 -2.67
C LEU A 106 -2.97 18.41 -2.82
N GLY A 107 -3.74 18.87 -3.82
CA GLY A 107 -4.06 20.29 -3.97
C GLY A 107 -4.80 20.85 -2.76
N THR A 108 -5.79 20.11 -2.24
CA THR A 108 -6.51 20.49 -1.02
C THR A 108 -5.59 20.59 0.20
N LEU A 109 -4.69 19.61 0.41
CA LEU A 109 -3.80 19.61 1.57
C LEU A 109 -2.71 20.69 1.52
N ILE A 110 -2.28 21.11 0.33
CA ILE A 110 -1.36 22.24 0.14
C ILE A 110 -2.06 23.56 0.54
N SER A 111 -3.29 23.80 0.05
CA SER A 111 -3.93 25.11 0.12
C SER A 111 -4.84 25.33 1.35
N TYR A 112 -5.24 24.28 2.10
CA TYR A 112 -6.33 24.40 3.09
C TYR A 112 -6.10 25.46 4.17
N LEU A 113 -4.89 25.51 4.73
CA LEU A 113 -4.51 26.44 5.81
C LEU A 113 -4.03 27.80 5.29
N ASP A 114 -4.06 28.04 3.97
CA ASP A 114 -3.55 29.27 3.33
C ASP A 114 -2.12 29.63 3.81
N HIS A 115 -1.27 28.63 4.03
CA HIS A 115 0.13 28.79 4.45
C HIS A 115 1.13 28.43 3.35
N ASN A 116 0.66 28.05 2.16
CA ASN A 116 1.48 27.83 0.98
C ASN A 116 1.94 29.16 0.33
N ASP A 117 2.54 29.09 -0.85
CA ASP A 117 3.09 30.29 -1.51
C ASP A 117 2.03 31.28 -2.01
N ALA A 118 2.46 32.46 -2.42
CA ALA A 118 1.59 33.52 -2.92
C ALA A 118 2.26 34.31 -4.05
N PHE A 119 1.47 34.71 -5.03
CA PHE A 119 1.90 35.57 -6.13
C PHE A 119 0.97 36.79 -6.27
N PRO A 120 1.38 37.97 -5.79
CA PRO A 120 0.59 39.20 -5.92
C PRO A 120 0.66 39.76 -7.34
N GLY A 121 -0.50 40.19 -7.85
CA GLY A 121 -0.69 40.83 -9.15
C GLY A 121 -1.97 41.67 -9.19
N ALA A 122 -2.57 41.83 -10.37
CA ALA A 122 -3.93 42.37 -10.50
C ALA A 122 -5.00 41.36 -10.05
N GLU A 123 -4.69 40.07 -10.11
CA GLU A 123 -5.37 38.99 -9.40
C GLU A 123 -4.40 38.35 -8.38
N TRP A 124 -4.92 37.76 -7.32
CA TRP A 124 -4.12 37.03 -6.33
C TRP A 124 -4.06 35.52 -6.63
N GLY A 125 -3.23 34.80 -5.90
CA GLY A 125 -3.33 33.35 -5.76
C GLY A 125 -2.00 32.67 -5.50
N HIS A 126 -2.02 31.33 -5.54
CA HIS A 126 -0.97 30.48 -5.03
C HIS A 126 -0.53 29.54 -6.16
N PRO A 127 0.58 29.83 -6.86
CA PRO A 127 1.01 28.96 -7.95
C PRO A 127 1.38 27.54 -7.49
N SER A 128 1.69 27.33 -6.20
CA SER A 128 1.89 26.00 -5.61
C SER A 128 0.66 25.09 -5.65
N ASP A 129 -0.56 25.64 -5.80
CA ASP A 129 -1.79 24.86 -5.96
C ASP A 129 -1.65 23.79 -7.07
N ASN A 130 -0.95 24.12 -8.16
CA ASN A 130 -0.69 23.24 -9.31
C ASN A 130 0.14 21.99 -8.96
N ILE A 131 0.93 22.02 -7.87
CA ILE A 131 1.71 20.87 -7.41
C ILE A 131 0.80 19.68 -7.10
N GLY A 132 -0.46 19.95 -6.70
CA GLY A 132 -1.52 18.96 -6.57
C GLY A 132 -1.66 18.09 -7.82
N ALA A 133 -1.88 18.71 -8.98
CA ALA A 133 -2.01 18.01 -10.25
C ALA A 133 -0.67 17.44 -10.76
N ILE A 134 0.40 18.23 -10.70
CA ILE A 134 1.72 17.87 -11.24
C ILE A 134 2.30 16.63 -10.54
N LEU A 135 2.34 16.63 -9.20
CA LEU A 135 2.98 15.54 -8.45
C LEU A 135 2.11 14.27 -8.46
N ALA A 136 0.77 14.41 -8.39
CA ALA A 136 -0.14 13.26 -8.49
C ALA A 136 -0.01 12.54 -9.83
N VAL A 137 0.05 13.28 -10.94
CA VAL A 137 0.23 12.72 -12.28
C VAL A 137 1.64 12.16 -12.47
N ALA A 138 2.69 12.87 -12.05
CA ALA A 138 4.06 12.43 -12.23
C ALA A 138 4.41 11.17 -11.41
N ASP A 139 3.88 11.05 -10.18
CA ASP A 139 4.03 9.85 -9.34
C ASP A 139 3.23 8.67 -9.90
N TRP A 140 1.96 8.88 -10.25
CA TRP A 140 1.14 7.85 -10.91
C TRP A 140 1.80 7.35 -12.20
N HIS A 141 2.29 8.25 -13.05
CA HIS A 141 2.98 7.88 -14.28
C HIS A 141 4.31 7.18 -14.01
N SER A 142 5.08 7.61 -12.99
CA SER A 142 6.32 6.96 -12.54
C SER A 142 6.08 5.51 -12.05
N ARG A 143 4.95 5.25 -11.38
CA ARG A 143 4.54 3.89 -10.95
C ARG A 143 4.04 3.04 -12.12
N ASN A 144 3.27 3.61 -13.03
CA ASN A 144 2.70 2.91 -14.20
C ASN A 144 3.64 2.91 -15.44
N ALA A 145 4.90 3.33 -15.30
CA ALA A 145 5.88 3.41 -16.38
C ALA A 145 6.29 2.03 -16.96
N THR A 146 5.86 0.92 -16.38
CA THR A 146 5.99 -0.44 -16.94
C THR A 146 4.89 -0.81 -17.92
N TYR A 147 3.76 -0.08 -17.96
CA TYR A 147 2.63 -0.34 -18.88
C TYR A 147 2.76 0.36 -20.24
N SER A 148 3.82 1.16 -20.44
CA SER A 148 4.14 1.82 -21.71
C SER A 148 5.65 1.95 -21.83
N ASN A 149 6.21 1.91 -23.05
CA ASN A 149 7.65 2.10 -23.29
C ASN A 149 8.09 3.57 -23.15
N SER A 150 7.65 4.24 -22.10
CA SER A 150 7.83 5.66 -21.84
C SER A 150 9.14 5.93 -21.08
N PRO A 151 9.77 7.12 -21.24
CA PRO A 151 10.93 7.51 -20.44
C PRO A 151 10.66 7.49 -18.93
N ARG A 152 11.69 7.22 -18.13
CA ARG A 152 11.58 7.26 -16.66
C ARG A 152 11.23 8.68 -16.19
N VAL A 153 10.11 8.84 -15.49
CA VAL A 153 9.71 10.12 -14.89
C VAL A 153 10.56 10.40 -13.65
N THR A 154 11.44 11.40 -13.71
CA THR A 154 12.24 11.87 -12.57
C THR A 154 11.70 13.16 -11.98
N VAL A 155 12.18 13.56 -10.80
CA VAL A 155 11.83 14.82 -10.14
C VAL A 155 12.17 16.04 -11.01
N LYS A 156 13.09 15.94 -11.99
CA LYS A 156 13.27 16.99 -13.02
C LYS A 156 11.94 17.32 -13.73
N SER A 157 11.14 16.31 -14.05
CA SER A 157 9.83 16.49 -14.71
C SER A 157 8.86 17.26 -13.81
N VAL A 158 8.87 16.96 -12.51
CA VAL A 158 8.07 17.68 -11.50
C VAL A 158 8.53 19.13 -11.39
N LEU A 159 9.84 19.40 -11.23
CA LEU A 159 10.35 20.77 -11.11
C LEU A 159 10.14 21.58 -12.40
N THR A 160 10.31 20.96 -13.59
CA THR A 160 10.03 21.61 -14.88
C THR A 160 8.54 21.97 -14.99
N GLY A 161 7.65 21.04 -14.63
CA GLY A 161 6.21 21.29 -14.59
C GLY A 161 5.81 22.39 -13.59
N ILE A 162 6.49 22.47 -12.44
CA ILE A 162 6.33 23.56 -11.46
C ILE A 162 6.72 24.90 -12.09
N VAL A 163 7.92 25.01 -12.68
CA VAL A 163 8.37 26.25 -13.35
C VAL A 163 7.36 26.69 -14.42
N MET A 164 6.89 25.76 -15.26
CA MET A 164 5.93 26.04 -16.33
C MET A 164 4.55 26.46 -15.81
N ALA A 165 3.96 25.72 -14.88
CA ALA A 165 2.64 26.05 -14.34
C ALA A 165 2.64 27.39 -13.61
N TYR A 166 3.73 27.68 -12.88
CA TYR A 166 3.93 28.97 -12.23
C TYR A 166 3.95 30.10 -13.26
N GLU A 167 4.77 29.99 -14.32
CA GLU A 167 4.87 31.05 -15.31
C GLU A 167 3.53 31.33 -16.01
N ILE A 168 2.78 30.27 -16.37
CA ILE A 168 1.45 30.40 -16.99
C ILE A 168 0.48 31.13 -16.04
N GLN A 169 0.27 30.61 -14.82
CA GLN A 169 -0.68 31.20 -13.87
C GLN A 169 -0.27 32.62 -13.47
N GLY A 170 1.00 32.83 -13.13
CA GLY A 170 1.50 34.13 -12.68
C GLY A 170 1.43 35.19 -13.78
N CYS A 171 1.71 34.84 -15.04
CA CYS A 171 1.59 35.80 -16.15
C CYS A 171 0.14 36.26 -16.38
N PHE A 172 -0.86 35.39 -16.18
CA PHE A 172 -2.25 35.84 -16.10
C PHE A 172 -2.50 36.75 -14.90
N GLN A 173 -2.04 36.38 -13.70
CA GLN A 173 -2.30 37.13 -12.47
C GLN A 173 -1.78 38.58 -12.49
N ILE A 174 -0.68 38.88 -13.20
CA ILE A 174 -0.10 40.25 -13.23
C ILE A 174 -1.09 41.32 -13.75
N ARG A 175 -1.99 40.99 -14.70
CA ARG A 175 -2.93 41.98 -15.31
C ARG A 175 -4.41 41.61 -15.25
N ASN A 176 -4.77 40.33 -15.10
CA ASN A 176 -6.13 39.86 -15.36
C ASN A 176 -6.95 39.70 -14.08
N ALA A 177 -7.44 40.83 -13.54
CA ALA A 177 -8.29 40.89 -12.33
C ALA A 177 -9.71 40.33 -12.55
N ILE A 178 -9.84 39.01 -12.62
CA ILE A 178 -11.12 38.31 -12.85
C ILE A 178 -12.06 38.34 -11.63
N ASN A 179 -11.53 38.60 -10.43
CA ASN A 179 -12.30 38.92 -9.24
C ASN A 179 -13.29 40.08 -9.46
N LYS A 180 -12.98 41.04 -10.35
CA LYS A 180 -13.84 42.17 -10.73
C LYS A 180 -15.05 41.77 -11.58
N VAL A 181 -15.10 40.54 -12.09
CA VAL A 181 -16.28 39.92 -12.74
C VAL A 181 -16.83 38.73 -11.93
N GLY A 182 -16.38 38.54 -10.68
CA GLY A 182 -16.94 37.56 -9.75
C GLY A 182 -16.41 36.13 -9.85
N LEU A 183 -15.49 35.85 -10.79
CA LEU A 183 -14.84 34.53 -10.93
C LEU A 183 -13.70 34.34 -9.92
N ASP A 184 -13.40 33.10 -9.57
CA ASP A 184 -12.29 32.76 -8.68
C ASP A 184 -10.95 32.54 -9.42
N GLN A 185 -9.85 32.92 -8.77
CA GLN A 185 -8.46 32.79 -9.24
C GLN A 185 -8.08 31.36 -9.72
N THR A 186 -8.83 30.35 -9.25
CA THR A 186 -8.63 28.92 -9.50
C THR A 186 -8.86 28.51 -10.96
N ILE A 187 -9.45 29.36 -11.82
CA ILE A 187 -9.39 29.15 -13.28
C ILE A 187 -7.94 29.09 -13.79
N PHE A 188 -7.05 29.94 -13.27
CA PHE A 188 -5.65 29.98 -13.73
C PHE A 188 -4.86 28.75 -13.26
N VAL A 189 -5.17 28.22 -12.06
CA VAL A 189 -4.68 26.91 -11.60
C VAL A 189 -5.14 25.81 -12.57
N ARG A 190 -6.42 25.78 -12.95
CA ARG A 190 -6.93 24.79 -13.91
C ARG A 190 -6.21 24.89 -15.26
N ILE A 191 -6.06 26.08 -15.82
CA ILE A 191 -5.40 26.32 -17.12
C ILE A 191 -3.94 25.85 -17.09
N ALA A 192 -3.16 26.31 -16.09
CA ALA A 192 -1.75 25.99 -15.94
C ALA A 192 -1.52 24.49 -15.69
N SER A 193 -2.27 23.90 -14.75
CA SER A 193 -2.26 22.46 -14.50
C SER A 193 -2.65 21.64 -15.73
N THR A 194 -3.66 22.06 -16.51
CA THR A 194 -4.13 21.30 -17.69
C THR A 194 -3.04 21.20 -18.75
N ALA A 195 -2.34 22.30 -19.06
CA ALA A 195 -1.26 22.29 -20.04
C ALA A 195 -0.10 21.39 -19.61
N VAL A 196 0.39 21.55 -18.38
CA VAL A 196 1.53 20.79 -17.85
C VAL A 196 1.18 19.31 -17.68
N VAL A 197 -0.03 18.98 -17.23
CA VAL A 197 -0.48 17.58 -17.11
C VAL A 197 -0.67 16.92 -18.48
N CYS A 198 -1.11 17.63 -19.51
CA CYS A 198 -1.12 17.09 -20.88
C CYS A 198 0.28 16.69 -21.33
N HIS A 199 1.29 17.52 -21.07
CA HIS A 199 2.68 17.19 -21.39
C HIS A 199 3.20 16.01 -20.56
N LEU A 200 2.94 15.98 -19.25
CA LEU A 200 3.32 14.86 -18.36
C LEU A 200 2.64 13.53 -18.72
N PHE A 201 1.44 13.55 -19.29
CA PHE A 201 0.79 12.36 -19.84
C PHE A 201 1.27 11.98 -21.25
N GLY A 202 2.15 12.76 -21.89
CA GLY A 202 2.52 12.56 -23.29
C GLY A 202 1.33 12.71 -24.24
N CYS A 203 0.54 13.77 -24.07
CA CYS A 203 -0.43 14.21 -25.07
C CYS A 203 0.30 14.94 -26.22
N THR A 204 -0.35 15.05 -27.38
CA THR A 204 0.14 15.91 -28.48
C THR A 204 -0.20 17.38 -28.24
N GLU A 205 0.41 18.30 -29.01
CA GLU A 205 0.04 19.72 -29.02
C GLU A 205 -1.46 19.90 -29.37
N ALA A 206 -1.98 19.17 -30.35
CA ALA A 206 -3.40 19.21 -30.73
C ALA A 206 -4.34 18.72 -29.61
N GLN A 207 -3.95 17.68 -28.88
CA GLN A 207 -4.67 17.23 -27.69
C GLN A 207 -4.55 18.26 -26.55
N THR A 208 -3.41 18.95 -26.41
CA THR A 208 -3.20 19.98 -25.39
C THR A 208 -4.02 21.24 -25.67
N LEU A 209 -4.08 21.71 -26.92
CA LEU A 209 -5.00 22.75 -27.39
C LEU A 209 -6.46 22.39 -27.11
N SER A 210 -6.83 21.12 -27.32
CA SER A 210 -8.16 20.63 -26.95
C SER A 210 -8.41 20.73 -25.44
N ALA A 211 -7.53 20.17 -24.61
CA ALA A 211 -7.66 20.19 -23.15
C ALA A 211 -7.73 21.63 -22.60
N LEU A 212 -6.86 22.52 -23.08
CA LEU A 212 -6.85 23.94 -22.76
C LEU A 212 -8.18 24.61 -23.12
N SER A 213 -8.73 24.33 -24.31
CA SER A 213 -10.03 24.90 -24.68
C SER A 213 -11.14 24.48 -23.71
N HIS A 214 -11.21 23.21 -23.31
CA HIS A 214 -12.18 22.75 -22.31
C HIS A 214 -11.94 23.36 -20.92
N ALA A 215 -10.68 23.61 -20.53
CA ALA A 215 -10.34 24.28 -19.27
C ALA A 215 -10.82 25.75 -19.23
N PHE A 216 -10.83 26.44 -20.37
CA PHE A 216 -11.45 27.76 -20.53
C PHE A 216 -12.99 27.72 -20.61
N VAL A 217 -13.58 26.71 -21.28
CA VAL A 217 -15.06 26.52 -21.33
C VAL A 217 -15.66 26.42 -19.93
N ASP A 218 -15.01 25.71 -19.00
CA ASP A 218 -15.49 25.57 -17.62
C ASP A 218 -15.59 26.90 -16.84
N ALA A 219 -14.87 27.95 -17.26
CA ALA A 219 -14.72 29.29 -16.65
C ALA A 219 -14.28 29.39 -15.17
N GLY A 220 -14.48 28.36 -14.34
CA GLY A 220 -14.21 28.39 -12.90
C GLY A 220 -15.44 28.69 -12.04
N PRO A 221 -15.36 28.46 -10.72
CA PRO A 221 -16.44 28.78 -9.79
C PRO A 221 -16.52 30.30 -9.51
N LEU A 222 -17.67 30.75 -9.01
CA LEU A 222 -17.85 32.10 -8.45
C LEU A 222 -17.06 32.25 -7.14
N ARG A 223 -16.37 33.38 -6.95
CA ARG A 223 -15.52 33.68 -5.76
C ARG A 223 -16.29 33.94 -4.46
N ILE A 224 -17.61 33.75 -4.43
CA ILE A 224 -18.50 34.11 -3.31
C ILE A 224 -18.08 33.49 -1.97
N TYR A 225 -17.50 32.29 -1.96
CA TYR A 225 -17.00 31.61 -0.75
C TYR A 225 -15.72 32.23 -0.14
N ARG A 226 -15.17 33.29 -0.75
CA ARG A 226 -14.07 34.11 -0.22
C ARG A 226 -14.51 35.52 0.18
N GLN A 227 -15.82 35.78 0.29
CA GLN A 227 -16.37 37.12 0.52
C GLN A 227 -17.45 37.11 1.60
N SER A 228 -17.33 38.03 2.57
CA SER A 228 -18.32 38.18 3.65
C SER A 228 -19.71 38.55 3.09
N PRO A 229 -20.82 38.01 3.64
CA PRO A 229 -20.93 37.12 4.79
C PRO A 229 -20.81 35.61 4.45
N ASN A 230 -20.38 35.26 3.23
CA ASN A 230 -20.39 33.88 2.71
C ASN A 230 -19.00 33.20 2.75
N THR A 231 -18.03 33.78 3.46
CA THR A 231 -16.68 33.20 3.63
C THR A 231 -16.79 31.80 4.24
N GLY A 232 -16.17 30.78 3.63
CA GLY A 232 -16.31 29.41 4.09
C GLY A 232 -15.25 28.43 3.56
N PRO A 233 -15.26 27.16 4.01
CA PRO A 233 -14.16 26.21 3.82
C PRO A 233 -13.83 25.88 2.36
N ARG A 234 -14.73 26.16 1.40
CA ARG A 234 -14.40 26.06 -0.04
C ARG A 234 -13.21 26.96 -0.44
N LYS A 235 -12.87 28.00 0.34
CA LYS A 235 -11.63 28.78 0.12
C LYS A 235 -10.38 27.90 0.12
N GLY A 236 -10.35 26.84 0.93
CA GLY A 236 -9.19 25.94 1.11
C GLY A 236 -9.13 24.75 0.15
N TRP A 237 -10.26 24.30 -0.41
CA TRP A 237 -10.30 23.14 -1.32
C TRP A 237 -10.61 23.46 -2.79
N ALA A 238 -11.00 24.70 -3.13
CA ALA A 238 -11.24 25.08 -4.53
C ALA A 238 -9.99 24.98 -5.45
N ALA A 239 -8.78 24.99 -4.86
CA ALA A 239 -7.53 24.70 -5.57
C ALA A 239 -7.44 23.22 -5.98
N GLY A 240 -7.73 22.31 -5.04
CA GLY A 240 -7.84 20.87 -5.31
C GLY A 240 -8.90 20.56 -6.37
N ASP A 241 -10.06 21.22 -6.32
CA ASP A 241 -11.14 21.13 -7.32
C ASP A 241 -10.65 21.51 -8.74
N ALA A 242 -9.86 22.58 -8.85
CA ALA A 242 -9.23 22.97 -10.12
C ALA A 242 -8.17 21.96 -10.61
N CYS A 243 -7.32 21.45 -9.72
CA CYS A 243 -6.31 20.43 -10.04
C CYS A 243 -6.94 19.09 -10.47
N MET A 244 -7.95 18.62 -9.74
CA MET A 244 -8.77 17.46 -10.09
C MET A 244 -9.35 17.58 -11.51
N ARG A 245 -9.97 18.74 -11.81
CA ARG A 245 -10.57 18.99 -13.12
C ARG A 245 -9.52 19.07 -14.22
N ALA A 246 -8.36 19.66 -13.98
CA ALA A 246 -7.27 19.71 -14.95
C ALA A 246 -6.79 18.31 -15.37
N VAL A 247 -6.59 17.40 -14.41
CA VAL A 247 -6.23 16.00 -14.71
C VAL A 247 -7.35 15.28 -15.48
N GLN A 248 -8.61 15.49 -15.09
CA GLN A 248 -9.76 14.92 -15.79
C GLN A 248 -9.83 15.40 -17.26
N LEU A 249 -9.65 16.69 -17.52
CA LEU A 249 -9.68 17.26 -18.87
C LEU A 249 -8.53 16.75 -19.75
N ALA A 250 -7.33 16.60 -19.20
CA ALA A 250 -6.21 16.01 -19.91
C ALA A 250 -6.45 14.54 -20.28
N LEU A 251 -7.02 13.74 -19.37
CA LEU A 251 -7.41 12.35 -19.63
C LEU A 251 -8.56 12.20 -20.65
N ILE A 252 -9.42 13.21 -20.79
CA ILE A 252 -10.45 13.30 -21.83
C ILE A 252 -9.82 13.64 -23.18
N ALA A 253 -8.98 14.68 -23.23
CA ALA A 253 -8.33 15.11 -24.47
C ALA A 253 -7.34 14.08 -25.03
N LYS A 254 -6.69 13.27 -24.17
CA LYS A 254 -5.85 12.12 -24.57
C LYS A 254 -6.62 11.02 -25.32
N LYS A 255 -7.96 11.07 -25.33
CA LYS A 255 -8.85 10.21 -26.13
C LYS A 255 -9.39 10.94 -27.37
N ASP A 256 -8.56 11.81 -27.94
CA ASP A 256 -8.78 12.61 -29.15
C ASP A 256 -10.12 13.37 -29.19
N GLN A 257 -10.63 13.76 -28.02
CA GLN A 257 -11.86 14.55 -27.95
C GLN A 257 -11.62 15.95 -28.53
N PRO A 258 -12.52 16.46 -29.39
CA PRO A 258 -12.32 17.72 -30.08
C PRO A 258 -12.45 18.92 -29.13
N GLY A 259 -11.58 19.91 -29.29
CA GLY A 259 -11.64 21.17 -28.57
C GLY A 259 -12.45 22.27 -29.26
N VAL A 260 -12.69 23.35 -28.54
CA VAL A 260 -13.42 24.55 -28.97
C VAL A 260 -12.40 25.64 -29.37
N PRO A 261 -12.14 25.90 -30.66
CA PRO A 261 -10.98 26.72 -31.05
C PRO A 261 -11.09 28.19 -30.60
N THR A 262 -12.27 28.78 -30.73
CA THR A 262 -12.60 30.18 -30.43
C THR A 262 -13.25 30.37 -29.04
N VAL A 263 -12.86 29.55 -28.06
CA VAL A 263 -13.42 29.56 -26.69
C VAL A 263 -13.29 30.91 -25.99
N LEU A 264 -12.31 31.74 -26.34
CA LEU A 264 -12.13 33.09 -25.82
C LEU A 264 -12.80 34.12 -26.72
N THR A 265 -12.55 34.05 -28.04
CA THR A 265 -12.85 35.14 -28.99
C THR A 265 -14.20 35.03 -29.71
N ASP A 266 -14.97 33.95 -29.58
CA ASP A 266 -16.32 33.90 -30.16
C ASP A 266 -17.17 35.10 -29.68
N PRO A 267 -17.76 35.89 -30.60
CA PRO A 267 -18.33 37.19 -30.27
C PRO A 267 -19.59 37.12 -29.40
N LYS A 268 -20.20 35.94 -29.21
CA LYS A 268 -21.47 35.75 -28.50
C LYS A 268 -21.36 34.80 -27.30
N TRP A 269 -20.56 33.75 -27.44
CA TRP A 269 -20.42 32.67 -26.47
C TRP A 269 -18.99 32.52 -25.92
N GLY A 270 -18.01 33.19 -26.53
CA GLY A 270 -16.62 33.16 -26.08
C GLY A 270 -16.44 33.84 -24.73
N LEU A 271 -15.51 33.36 -23.92
CA LEU A 271 -15.26 33.78 -22.53
C LEU A 271 -15.10 35.30 -22.40
N TYR A 272 -14.47 35.95 -23.38
CA TYR A 272 -14.30 37.41 -23.39
C TYR A 272 -15.65 38.14 -23.49
N SER A 273 -16.53 37.72 -24.38
CA SER A 273 -17.86 38.32 -24.57
C SER A 273 -18.80 37.96 -23.41
N ALA A 274 -18.86 36.67 -23.04
CA ALA A 274 -19.82 36.12 -22.11
C ALA A 274 -19.57 36.51 -20.64
N LEU A 275 -18.32 36.55 -20.18
CA LEU A 275 -17.99 36.76 -18.76
C LEU A 275 -17.00 37.91 -18.50
N LEU A 276 -16.04 38.18 -19.39
CA LEU A 276 -15.02 39.23 -19.15
C LEU A 276 -15.41 40.63 -19.68
N GLN A 277 -16.67 40.83 -20.11
CA GLN A 277 -17.19 42.13 -20.57
C GLN A 277 -16.42 42.71 -21.77
N GLY A 278 -16.00 41.84 -22.71
CA GLY A 278 -15.20 42.20 -23.88
C GLY A 278 -13.71 42.47 -23.58
N LYS A 279 -13.22 42.18 -22.37
CA LYS A 279 -11.80 42.34 -22.01
C LYS A 279 -11.05 41.06 -22.32
N GLU A 280 -10.07 41.17 -23.21
CA GLU A 280 -9.16 40.07 -23.53
C GLU A 280 -8.15 39.81 -22.40
N PHE A 281 -7.62 38.58 -22.31
CA PHE A 281 -6.54 38.27 -21.38
C PHE A 281 -5.22 38.88 -21.86
N GLN A 282 -4.50 39.53 -20.95
CA GLN A 282 -3.19 40.12 -21.22
C GLN A 282 -2.09 39.28 -20.58
N LEU A 283 -1.15 38.78 -21.39
CA LEU A 283 0.13 38.25 -20.93
C LEU A 283 1.17 39.39 -21.04
N PRO A 284 1.53 40.09 -19.95
CA PRO A 284 2.32 41.33 -20.01
C PRO A 284 3.82 41.09 -20.24
N ARG A 285 4.22 39.83 -20.38
CA ARG A 285 5.58 39.35 -20.62
C ARG A 285 5.49 38.02 -21.39
N PRO A 286 6.50 37.66 -22.21
CA PRO A 286 6.65 36.28 -22.68
C PRO A 286 6.76 35.31 -21.49
N LEU A 287 6.26 34.10 -21.68
CA LEU A 287 6.41 33.01 -20.71
C LEU A 287 7.89 32.57 -20.69
N GLY A 288 8.55 32.70 -19.54
CA GLY A 288 9.92 32.24 -19.27
C GLY A 288 10.01 31.46 -17.95
N THR A 289 10.67 32.03 -16.93
CA THR A 289 10.85 31.43 -15.59
C THR A 289 10.66 32.40 -14.42
N TRP A 290 10.16 33.61 -14.67
CA TRP A 290 10.21 34.73 -13.73
C TRP A 290 9.29 34.58 -12.51
N VAL A 291 8.14 33.91 -12.65
CA VAL A 291 7.14 33.77 -11.58
C VAL A 291 7.72 32.98 -10.42
N ILE A 292 8.28 31.79 -10.65
CA ILE A 292 8.90 30.95 -9.61
C ILE A 292 10.14 31.62 -8.98
N GLU A 293 10.90 32.38 -9.78
CA GLU A 293 12.00 33.22 -9.30
C GLU A 293 11.55 34.39 -8.40
N THR A 294 10.26 34.77 -8.44
CA THR A 294 9.72 35.96 -7.74
C THR A 294 8.43 35.69 -6.94
N VAL A 295 8.13 34.42 -6.64
CA VAL A 295 7.03 34.01 -5.74
C VAL A 295 7.36 34.28 -4.26
N PHE A 296 6.33 34.46 -3.43
CA PHE A 296 6.45 34.77 -2.00
C PHE A 296 6.11 33.51 -1.22
N PHE A 297 6.96 33.09 -0.28
CA PHE A 297 6.65 31.95 0.59
C PHE A 297 6.08 32.42 1.93
N LYS A 298 4.88 32.00 2.33
CA LYS A 298 4.38 32.37 3.66
C LYS A 298 5.20 31.62 4.72
N ILE A 299 5.92 32.37 5.55
CA ILE A 299 6.73 31.85 6.68
C ILE A 299 5.91 31.85 7.99
N HIS A 300 4.83 32.62 8.02
CA HIS A 300 3.88 32.71 9.12
C HIS A 300 2.47 32.49 8.56
N THR A 301 1.61 31.91 9.38
CA THR A 301 0.23 31.54 9.03
C THR A 301 -0.66 32.77 9.07
N THR A 302 -0.52 33.62 8.06
CA THR A 302 -1.20 34.90 7.91
C THR A 302 -1.68 35.09 6.47
N GLU A 303 -2.69 35.92 6.28
CA GLU A 303 -2.94 36.48 4.94
C GLU A 303 -1.71 37.30 4.51
N GLY A 304 -1.34 37.23 3.22
CA GLY A 304 -0.03 37.66 2.74
C GLY A 304 0.27 39.15 2.94
N HIS A 305 -0.75 40.01 3.04
CA HIS A 305 -0.57 41.44 3.33
C HIS A 305 -0.27 41.71 4.81
N ALA A 306 -0.59 40.80 5.72
CA ALA A 306 -0.32 40.97 7.15
C ALA A 306 1.08 40.50 7.59
N ALA A 307 1.80 39.75 6.74
CA ALA A 307 3.06 39.09 7.11
C ALA A 307 4.14 40.05 7.68
N SER A 308 4.28 41.24 7.12
CA SER A 308 5.18 42.30 7.61
C SER A 308 4.61 43.07 8.80
N ALA A 309 3.29 43.19 8.90
CA ALA A 309 2.63 43.82 10.04
C ALA A 309 2.79 43.00 11.32
N VAL A 310 2.74 41.66 11.24
CA VAL A 310 2.99 40.79 12.40
C VAL A 310 4.47 40.74 12.81
N GLU A 311 5.41 40.87 11.88
CA GLU A 311 6.83 41.05 12.22
C GLU A 311 7.05 42.36 12.98
N ALA A 312 6.55 43.48 12.44
CA ALA A 312 6.64 44.78 13.09
C ALA A 312 5.98 44.76 14.49
N ALA A 313 4.80 44.14 14.62
CA ALA A 313 4.12 43.96 15.91
C ALA A 313 4.95 43.15 16.91
N LEU A 314 5.66 42.10 16.47
CA LEU A 314 6.53 41.32 17.34
C LEU A 314 7.76 42.12 17.79
N THR A 315 8.40 42.89 16.90
CA THR A 315 9.49 43.81 17.27
C THR A 315 9.01 44.87 18.27
N LEU A 316 7.84 45.46 18.04
CA LEU A 316 7.24 46.45 18.93
C LEU A 316 6.84 45.86 20.28
N SER A 317 6.35 44.61 20.32
CA SER A 317 6.11 43.87 21.56
C SER A 317 7.40 43.68 22.36
N GLN A 318 8.51 43.32 21.71
CA GLN A 318 9.82 43.14 22.36
C GLN A 318 10.35 44.47 22.92
N GLN A 319 10.20 45.57 22.18
CA GLN A 319 10.53 46.92 22.68
C GLN A 319 9.67 47.31 23.90
N LEU A 320 8.36 47.01 23.86
CA LEU A 320 7.44 47.29 24.97
C LEU A 320 7.84 46.50 26.23
N SER A 321 8.10 45.20 26.13
CA SER A 321 8.55 44.36 27.25
C SER A 321 9.93 44.76 27.79
N ALA A 322 10.85 45.23 26.93
CA ALA A 322 12.15 45.73 27.36
C ALA A 322 12.06 47.08 28.09
N ARG A 323 11.09 47.93 27.73
CA ARG A 323 10.87 49.24 28.32
C ARG A 323 10.01 49.20 29.59
N TYR A 324 9.12 48.23 29.72
CA TYR A 324 8.27 48.03 30.90
C TYR A 324 8.36 46.56 31.41
N PRO A 325 9.48 46.18 32.07
CA PRO A 325 9.62 44.87 32.70
C PRO A 325 8.59 44.66 33.82
N PRO A 326 8.30 43.39 34.14
CA PRO A 326 6.94 42.84 34.12
C PRO A 326 5.83 43.87 34.47
N LEU A 327 5.35 44.55 33.43
CA LEU A 327 4.12 45.35 33.36
C LEU A 327 3.20 45.34 34.60
N ASP A 328 3.28 46.40 35.42
CA ASP A 328 2.26 46.75 36.43
C ASP A 328 0.89 47.15 35.80
N MET A 329 0.84 47.30 34.48
CA MET A 329 -0.33 47.71 33.68
C MET A 329 -0.45 46.81 32.43
N PRO A 330 -1.62 46.18 32.18
CA PRO A 330 -1.80 45.30 31.01
C PRO A 330 -1.48 45.95 29.66
N ILE A 331 -1.08 45.16 28.65
CA ILE A 331 -0.66 45.65 27.32
C ILE A 331 -1.77 46.45 26.64
N GLU A 332 -3.00 45.97 26.75
CA GLU A 332 -4.22 46.60 26.24
C GLU A 332 -4.58 47.93 26.94
N GLU A 333 -4.03 48.19 28.13
CA GLU A 333 -4.13 49.48 28.82
C GLU A 333 -2.94 50.39 28.50
N ALA A 334 -1.72 49.83 28.50
CA ALA A 334 -0.46 50.54 28.26
C ALA A 334 -0.34 51.14 26.86
N ILE A 335 -1.00 50.57 25.85
CA ILE A 335 -1.09 51.11 24.49
C ILE A 335 -2.32 52.02 24.38
N SER A 336 -2.14 53.28 23.97
CA SER A 336 -3.23 54.22 23.73
C SER A 336 -3.73 54.20 22.28
N HIS A 337 -2.82 54.08 21.31
CA HIS A 337 -3.13 54.06 19.88
C HIS A 337 -2.11 53.25 19.07
N ILE A 338 -2.55 52.61 17.99
CA ILE A 338 -1.71 51.92 17.02
C ILE A 338 -2.04 52.47 15.63
N ARG A 339 -1.05 53.04 14.94
CA ARG A 339 -1.17 53.41 13.53
C ARG A 339 -0.48 52.37 12.64
N VAL A 340 -1.14 51.95 11.58
CA VAL A 340 -0.63 51.01 10.58
C VAL A 340 -0.68 51.67 9.20
N ARG A 341 0.48 51.89 8.58
CA ARG A 341 0.58 52.30 7.15
C ARG A 341 0.73 51.06 6.29
N THR A 342 -0.09 50.93 5.25
CA THR A 342 -0.17 49.71 4.42
C THR A 342 -0.51 50.01 2.96
N GLN A 343 -0.32 49.02 2.07
CA GLN A 343 -0.69 49.11 0.66
C GLN A 343 -2.20 48.95 0.42
N LYS A 344 -2.73 49.59 -0.63
CA LYS A 344 -4.16 49.58 -1.02
C LYS A 344 -4.80 48.19 -1.07
N SER A 345 -4.06 47.17 -1.48
CA SER A 345 -4.57 45.79 -1.56
C SER A 345 -4.91 45.22 -0.17
N ALA A 346 -4.13 45.56 0.86
CA ALA A 346 -4.40 45.17 2.24
C ALA A 346 -5.68 45.84 2.78
N MET A 347 -5.87 47.13 2.45
CA MET A 347 -7.07 47.92 2.78
C MET A 347 -8.36 47.33 2.19
N ILE A 348 -8.26 46.60 1.07
CA ILE A 348 -9.40 45.98 0.40
C ILE A 348 -9.68 44.57 0.95
N ILE A 349 -8.66 43.84 1.40
CA ILE A 349 -8.75 42.39 1.64
C ILE A 349 -8.79 42.03 3.14
N ILE A 350 -8.04 42.73 4.00
CA ILE A 350 -7.89 42.35 5.43
C ILE A 350 -8.08 43.48 6.46
N ASN A 351 -8.44 44.69 6.04
CA ASN A 351 -8.88 45.74 6.96
C ASN A 351 -10.33 45.46 7.39
N LYS A 352 -10.55 44.95 8.61
CA LYS A 352 -11.88 44.57 9.13
C LYS A 352 -12.20 45.21 10.47
N GLN A 353 -13.40 45.80 10.55
CA GLN A 353 -13.96 46.43 11.74
C GLN A 353 -15.19 45.66 12.25
N GLY A 354 -15.47 45.76 13.55
CA GLY A 354 -16.58 45.05 14.21
C GLY A 354 -16.25 43.60 14.63
N PRO A 355 -17.27 42.79 14.99
CA PRO A 355 -17.11 41.40 15.39
C PRO A 355 -16.51 40.52 14.29
N LEU A 356 -15.86 39.42 14.68
CA LEU A 356 -15.33 38.39 13.78
C LEU A 356 -15.97 37.06 14.19
N HIS A 357 -16.55 36.33 13.22
CA HIS A 357 -17.54 35.28 13.54
C HIS A 357 -17.04 33.84 13.41
N ASN A 358 -15.81 33.64 12.93
CA ASN A 358 -15.21 32.34 12.62
C ASN A 358 -13.70 32.50 12.43
N SER A 359 -12.98 31.40 12.23
CA SER A 359 -11.54 31.39 11.92
C SER A 359 -11.16 32.15 10.64
N ALA A 360 -11.92 31.95 9.56
CA ALA A 360 -11.70 32.60 8.27
C ALA A 360 -12.03 34.11 8.26
N ASP A 361 -12.66 34.62 9.32
CA ASP A 361 -12.80 36.05 9.53
C ASP A 361 -11.56 36.67 10.18
N ARG A 362 -10.92 35.90 11.07
CA ARG A 362 -9.75 36.32 11.88
C ARG A 362 -8.43 36.18 11.13
N ASP A 363 -8.26 35.14 10.31
CA ASP A 363 -7.09 35.01 9.42
C ASP A 363 -7.06 36.10 8.32
N HIS A 364 -8.22 36.70 8.00
CA HIS A 364 -8.38 37.87 7.13
C HIS A 364 -8.67 39.17 7.91
N CYS A 365 -8.13 39.35 9.12
CA CYS A 365 -8.20 40.61 9.86
C CYS A 365 -6.80 41.06 10.34
N MET A 366 -6.26 42.10 9.71
CA MET A 366 -4.95 42.67 10.08
C MET A 366 -4.93 43.12 11.55
N GLN A 367 -6.00 43.78 12.00
CA GLN A 367 -6.14 44.26 13.37
C GLN A 367 -6.10 43.11 14.39
N TYR A 368 -6.74 41.96 14.09
CA TYR A 368 -6.72 40.79 14.95
C TYR A 368 -5.30 40.20 15.05
N MET A 369 -4.63 40.02 13.90
CA MET A 369 -3.27 39.47 13.86
C MET A 369 -2.26 40.34 14.64
N ILE A 370 -2.33 41.67 14.50
CA ILE A 370 -1.49 42.61 15.26
C ILE A 370 -1.81 42.54 16.77
N ALA A 371 -3.08 42.59 17.15
CA ALA A 371 -3.51 42.57 18.55
C ALA A 371 -3.08 41.28 19.28
N VAL A 372 -3.25 40.12 18.63
CA VAL A 372 -2.84 38.83 19.20
C VAL A 372 -1.32 38.76 19.37
N VAL A 373 -0.51 39.18 18.38
CA VAL A 373 0.95 39.16 18.51
C VAL A 373 1.44 40.05 19.66
N LEU A 374 0.85 41.23 19.83
CA LEU A 374 1.17 42.15 20.94
C LEU A 374 0.79 41.55 22.31
N LEU A 375 -0.40 40.94 22.45
CA LEU A 375 -0.86 40.34 23.70
C LEU A 375 -0.11 39.04 24.06
N LYS A 376 0.31 38.28 23.04
CA LYS A 376 1.00 36.99 23.17
C LYS A 376 2.50 37.14 23.44
N GLY A 377 3.09 38.27 23.09
CA GLY A 377 4.55 38.46 23.11
C GLY A 377 5.30 37.56 22.12
N GLY A 378 4.61 37.07 21.08
CA GLY A 378 5.09 36.00 20.22
C GLY A 378 4.29 35.86 18.93
N MET A 379 4.87 35.20 17.93
CA MET A 379 4.26 35.08 16.59
C MET A 379 2.95 34.27 16.61
N ILE A 380 2.05 34.63 15.70
CA ILE A 380 0.74 33.99 15.52
C ILE A 380 0.86 32.61 14.84
N THR A 381 -0.04 31.69 15.18
CA THR A 381 -0.08 30.30 14.66
C THR A 381 -1.51 29.89 14.29
N PRO A 382 -1.75 28.77 13.57
CA PRO A 382 -3.10 28.34 13.17
C PRO A 382 -4.09 28.21 14.33
N ALA A 383 -3.60 27.78 15.50
CA ALA A 383 -4.40 27.61 16.71
C ALA A 383 -4.87 28.94 17.34
N ASP A 384 -4.25 30.08 17.00
CA ASP A 384 -4.73 31.39 17.46
C ASP A 384 -6.00 31.84 16.71
N TYR A 385 -6.35 31.18 15.59
CA TYR A 385 -7.52 31.49 14.77
C TYR A 385 -8.69 30.52 14.94
N SER A 386 -8.58 29.39 15.65
CA SER A 386 -9.73 28.46 15.79
C SER A 386 -10.80 29.04 16.72
N ASP A 387 -12.05 28.58 16.64
CA ASP A 387 -13.16 29.10 17.47
C ASP A 387 -13.05 28.67 18.95
N GLU A 388 -12.22 27.65 19.23
CA GLU A 388 -11.80 27.20 20.55
C GLU A 388 -10.57 27.96 21.11
N SER A 389 -9.97 28.85 20.30
CA SER A 389 -8.80 29.63 20.70
C SER A 389 -9.11 30.57 21.86
N PRO A 390 -8.23 30.73 22.87
CA PRO A 390 -8.46 31.71 23.93
C PRO A 390 -8.62 33.13 23.37
N TRP A 391 -7.93 33.45 22.27
CA TRP A 391 -8.00 34.74 21.58
C TRP A 391 -9.31 34.95 20.78
N ALA A 392 -10.13 33.92 20.59
CA ALA A 392 -11.43 34.04 19.91
C ALA A 392 -12.43 34.86 20.75
N THR A 393 -12.32 34.80 22.07
CA THR A 393 -13.27 35.40 23.04
C THR A 393 -12.60 36.38 24.02
N ASP A 394 -11.32 36.68 23.84
CA ASP A 394 -10.57 37.57 24.74
C ASP A 394 -10.90 39.04 24.43
N ALA A 395 -11.63 39.69 25.34
CA ALA A 395 -12.03 41.10 25.21
C ALA A 395 -10.84 42.07 25.08
N ARG A 396 -9.62 41.67 25.47
CA ARG A 396 -8.39 42.46 25.29
C ARG A 396 -7.99 42.56 23.83
N VAL A 397 -8.26 41.53 23.03
CA VAL A 397 -8.02 41.53 21.58
C VAL A 397 -8.90 42.59 20.93
N ASP A 398 -10.21 42.60 21.22
CA ASP A 398 -11.13 43.63 20.71
C ASP A 398 -10.82 45.04 21.25
N THR A 399 -10.37 45.15 22.50
CA THR A 399 -9.90 46.41 23.10
C THR A 399 -8.69 46.99 22.36
N LEU A 400 -7.74 46.16 21.93
CA LEU A 400 -6.63 46.59 21.07
C LEU A 400 -7.09 46.84 19.62
N ARG A 401 -7.96 46.00 19.04
CA ARG A 401 -8.47 46.20 17.67
C ARG A 401 -9.16 47.56 17.52
N ALA A 402 -9.91 47.99 18.52
CA ALA A 402 -10.54 49.31 18.57
C ALA A 402 -9.55 50.51 18.63
N LYS A 403 -8.26 50.25 18.85
CA LYS A 403 -7.16 51.24 18.86
C LYS A 403 -6.28 51.19 17.60
N ILE A 404 -6.57 50.31 16.63
CA ILE A 404 -5.76 50.12 15.42
C ILE A 404 -6.37 50.88 14.22
N ASP A 405 -5.77 52.01 13.86
CA ASP A 405 -6.06 52.74 12.62
C ASP A 405 -5.16 52.23 11.48
N VAL A 406 -5.77 51.59 10.49
CA VAL A 406 -5.09 51.13 9.27
C VAL A 406 -5.34 52.13 8.14
N VAL A 407 -4.27 52.66 7.54
CA VAL A 407 -4.33 53.72 6.50
C VAL A 407 -3.54 53.32 5.25
N GLU A 408 -4.08 53.68 4.09
CA GLU A 408 -3.38 53.53 2.81
C GLU A 408 -2.17 54.47 2.74
N ASP A 409 -1.04 53.94 2.29
CA ASP A 409 0.15 54.70 1.94
C ASP A 409 0.39 54.58 0.42
N GLU A 410 0.44 55.71 -0.27
CA GLU A 410 0.57 55.75 -1.73
C GLU A 410 1.92 55.21 -2.23
N GLN A 411 2.99 55.41 -1.45
CA GLN A 411 4.33 54.94 -1.82
C GLN A 411 4.45 53.42 -1.61
N LEU A 412 3.95 52.90 -0.48
CA LEU A 412 3.88 51.45 -0.27
C LEU A 412 2.99 50.75 -1.31
N THR A 413 1.92 51.42 -1.74
CA THR A 413 1.05 50.96 -2.83
C THR A 413 1.76 50.96 -4.18
N ALA A 414 2.51 52.01 -4.52
CA ALA A 414 3.30 52.07 -5.76
C ALA A 414 4.40 50.98 -5.78
N ASP A 415 5.08 50.79 -4.65
CA ASP A 415 6.16 49.81 -4.49
C ASP A 415 5.65 48.36 -4.51
N TYR A 416 4.42 48.09 -4.06
CA TYR A 416 3.73 46.80 -4.20
C TYR A 416 3.47 46.43 -5.67
N TYR A 417 3.06 47.38 -6.51
CA TYR A 417 2.76 47.14 -7.93
C TYR A 417 3.99 47.22 -8.86
N ASN A 418 5.10 47.81 -8.41
CA ASN A 418 6.34 47.88 -9.18
C ASN A 418 6.98 46.48 -9.32
N ALA A 419 7.21 46.00 -10.55
CA ALA A 419 7.80 44.68 -10.80
C ALA A 419 9.25 44.52 -10.27
N GLU A 420 9.97 45.62 -10.06
CA GLU A 420 11.32 45.68 -9.49
C GLU A 420 11.34 45.92 -7.97
N LYS A 421 10.18 46.12 -7.33
CA LYS A 421 10.05 46.22 -5.86
C LYS A 421 9.12 45.19 -5.23
N ARG A 422 7.91 45.00 -5.78
CA ARG A 422 6.88 44.06 -5.32
C ARG A 422 6.71 44.08 -3.79
N SER A 423 6.79 45.26 -3.18
CA SER A 423 6.96 45.38 -1.74
C SER A 423 5.73 44.86 -0.99
N GLY A 424 5.96 44.11 0.08
CA GLY A 424 4.93 43.63 0.98
C GLY A 424 4.84 44.50 2.24
N ALA A 425 5.03 45.81 2.12
CA ALA A 425 5.33 46.68 3.26
C ALA A 425 4.16 46.96 4.21
N ASN A 426 4.45 46.92 5.51
CA ASN A 426 3.67 47.62 6.53
C ASN A 426 4.62 48.41 7.44
N ALA A 427 4.14 49.55 7.96
CA ALA A 427 4.81 50.29 9.03
C ALA A 427 3.87 50.47 10.23
N LEU A 428 4.33 50.11 11.43
CA LEU A 428 3.56 50.19 12.67
C LEU A 428 4.18 51.23 13.62
N LEU A 429 3.33 52.08 14.18
CA LEU A 429 3.68 53.05 15.22
C LEU A 429 2.76 52.86 16.44
N LEU A 430 3.35 52.65 17.62
CA LEU A 430 2.63 52.56 18.89
C LEU A 430 2.75 53.89 19.65
N THR A 431 1.60 54.41 20.08
CA THR A 431 1.50 55.46 21.11
C THR A 431 1.07 54.81 22.42
N LEU A 432 1.70 55.22 23.52
CA LEU A 432 1.50 54.64 24.85
C LEU A 432 0.54 55.50 25.71
N ALA A 433 0.09 54.96 26.83
CA ALA A 433 -0.80 55.65 27.77
C ALA A 433 -0.16 56.88 28.43
N ASP A 434 1.17 56.93 28.50
CA ASP A 434 1.94 58.11 28.97
C ASP A 434 2.08 59.21 27.90
N GLY A 435 1.52 59.00 26.70
CA GLY A 435 1.57 59.93 25.56
C GLY A 435 2.89 59.90 24.77
N SER A 436 3.86 59.08 25.17
CA SER A 436 5.06 58.84 24.38
C SER A 436 4.82 57.80 23.27
N MET A 437 5.79 57.66 22.37
CA MET A 437 5.75 56.72 21.26
C MET A 437 6.95 55.76 21.31
N LEU A 438 6.81 54.62 20.62
CA LEU A 438 7.94 53.78 20.19
C LEU A 438 8.38 54.19 18.78
N ASP A 439 9.54 53.74 18.33
CA ASP A 439 10.00 53.99 16.96
C ASP A 439 9.08 53.30 15.94
N GLU A 440 8.79 53.94 14.79
CA GLU A 440 7.97 53.31 13.74
C GLU A 440 8.74 52.15 13.08
N VAL A 441 8.21 50.92 13.20
CA VAL A 441 8.83 49.74 12.60
C VAL A 441 8.23 49.49 11.21
N LEU A 442 8.96 49.90 10.18
CA LEU A 442 8.70 49.56 8.77
C LEU A 442 9.37 48.23 8.40
N VAL A 443 8.59 47.27 7.92
CA VAL A 443 9.07 46.01 7.33
C VAL A 443 8.69 46.00 5.85
N GLU A 444 9.61 46.44 4.97
CA GLU A 444 9.39 46.54 3.51
C GLU A 444 9.31 45.15 2.83
N TYR A 445 10.08 44.19 3.35
CA TYR A 445 10.25 42.84 2.81
C TYR A 445 10.05 41.80 3.93
N PRO A 446 8.89 41.12 4.02
CA PRO A 446 8.67 40.04 5.00
C PRO A 446 9.57 38.82 4.68
N PRO A 447 9.74 37.84 5.60
CA PRO A 447 10.75 36.79 5.50
C PRO A 447 10.60 35.85 4.30
N GLY A 448 9.40 35.85 3.71
CA GLY A 448 9.04 35.12 2.50
C GLY A 448 9.40 35.78 1.17
N HIS A 449 9.89 37.02 1.19
CA HIS A 449 10.05 37.84 -0.02
C HIS A 449 11.19 37.34 -0.91
N PRO A 450 10.99 37.21 -2.24
CA PRO A 450 11.94 36.55 -3.15
C PRO A 450 13.37 37.12 -3.20
N TRP A 451 13.64 38.31 -2.66
CA TRP A 451 14.97 38.93 -2.68
C TRP A 451 15.65 39.08 -1.31
N ARG A 452 15.05 38.57 -0.23
CA ARG A 452 15.83 38.38 1.00
C ARG A 452 16.72 37.15 0.87
N GLY A 453 18.00 37.29 1.23
CA GLY A 453 18.95 36.17 1.21
C GLY A 453 18.65 35.07 2.24
N ASP A 454 17.81 35.35 3.24
CA ASP A 454 17.45 34.43 4.32
C ASP A 454 16.17 33.61 4.06
N THR A 455 15.35 33.97 3.07
CA THR A 455 14.10 33.26 2.72
C THR A 455 14.26 31.75 2.52
N PRO A 456 15.29 31.22 1.80
CA PRO A 456 15.47 29.77 1.66
C PRO A 456 15.69 29.07 3.00
N THR A 457 16.35 29.73 3.95
CA THR A 457 16.59 29.24 5.32
C THR A 457 15.28 29.23 6.12
N PHE A 458 14.47 30.28 6.02
CA PHE A 458 13.15 30.33 6.66
C PHE A 458 12.18 29.26 6.13
N VAL A 459 12.07 29.09 4.80
CA VAL A 459 11.25 28.03 4.19
C VAL A 459 11.73 26.65 4.64
N LYS A 460 13.04 26.41 4.64
CA LYS A 460 13.60 25.16 5.14
C LYS A 460 13.22 24.91 6.61
N HIS A 461 13.35 25.91 7.48
CA HIS A 461 13.00 25.77 8.89
C HIS A 461 11.50 25.53 9.11
N LYS A 462 10.63 26.17 8.32
CA LYS A 462 9.18 25.88 8.28
C LYS A 462 8.92 24.42 7.90
N PHE A 463 9.50 23.95 6.80
CA PHE A 463 9.39 22.56 6.36
C PHE A 463 9.89 21.57 7.44
N GLU A 464 11.09 21.79 7.99
CA GLU A 464 11.66 20.95 9.05
C GLU A 464 10.85 21.02 10.37
N ALA A 465 10.13 22.12 10.64
CA ALA A 465 9.19 22.21 11.76
C ALA A 465 7.89 21.44 11.50
N ASN A 466 7.29 21.59 10.31
CA ASN A 466 6.04 20.91 9.95
C ASN A 466 6.23 19.39 9.85
N VAL A 467 7.34 18.93 9.28
CA VAL A 467 7.73 17.51 9.23
C VAL A 467 7.90 16.91 10.63
N ARG A 468 8.66 17.57 11.53
CA ARG A 468 8.77 17.16 12.95
C ARG A 468 7.46 17.32 13.73
N GLY A 469 6.54 18.15 13.23
CA GLY A 469 5.21 18.31 13.79
C GLY A 469 4.30 17.11 13.54
N TYR A 470 4.56 16.32 12.49
CA TYR A 470 3.66 15.26 12.01
C TYR A 470 4.26 13.85 12.10
N PHE A 471 5.54 13.68 11.75
CA PHE A 471 6.22 12.39 11.79
C PHE A 471 7.00 12.19 13.11
N ASP A 472 7.28 10.92 13.45
CA ASP A 472 8.19 10.59 14.54
C ASP A 472 9.62 11.13 14.30
N GLN A 473 10.44 11.19 15.36
CA GLN A 473 11.77 11.78 15.29
C GLN A 473 12.72 11.06 14.31
N GLN A 474 12.57 9.76 14.06
CA GLN A 474 13.41 9.01 13.11
C GLN A 474 13.00 9.34 11.67
N ARG A 475 11.70 9.21 11.33
CA ARG A 475 11.17 9.52 9.99
C ARG A 475 11.28 11.01 9.66
N ALA A 476 11.07 11.90 10.61
CA ALA A 476 11.32 13.33 10.44
C ALA A 476 12.80 13.63 10.16
N THR A 477 13.73 12.93 10.83
CA THR A 477 15.17 13.08 10.58
C THR A 477 15.58 12.51 9.21
N GLU A 478 14.91 11.46 8.73
CA GLU A 478 15.08 10.92 7.38
C GLU A 478 14.62 11.93 6.32
N ILE A 479 13.37 12.39 6.40
CA ILE A 479 12.77 13.35 5.47
C ILE A 479 13.58 14.66 5.43
N ALA A 480 14.04 15.16 6.58
CA ALA A 480 14.88 16.36 6.66
C ALA A 480 16.23 16.22 5.92
N ARG A 481 16.74 15.01 5.66
CA ARG A 481 17.95 14.81 4.83
C ARG A 481 17.74 15.20 3.37
N LEU A 482 16.52 15.07 2.83
CA LEU A 482 16.24 15.50 1.45
C LEU A 482 16.49 17.00 1.25
N THR A 483 16.30 17.84 2.27
CA THR A 483 16.59 19.30 2.19
C THR A 483 18.06 19.59 1.91
N LYS A 484 18.96 18.67 2.30
CA LYS A 484 20.42 18.76 2.17
C LYS A 484 20.91 18.26 0.80
N ILE A 485 20.04 17.64 0.01
CA ILE A 485 20.33 17.21 -1.35
C ILE A 485 20.21 18.41 -2.28
N GLY A 486 21.27 18.71 -3.04
CA GLY A 486 21.29 19.77 -4.04
C GLY A 486 20.35 19.48 -5.21
N VAL A 487 19.84 20.52 -5.87
CA VAL A 487 18.79 20.38 -6.89
C VAL A 487 19.16 19.43 -8.03
N ASP A 488 20.42 19.41 -8.47
CA ASP A 488 20.88 18.51 -9.54
C ASP A 488 20.78 17.03 -9.16
N GLN A 489 21.15 16.68 -7.92
CA GLN A 489 21.01 15.31 -7.41
C GLN A 489 19.54 14.94 -7.17
N LEU A 490 18.72 15.90 -6.70
CA LEU A 490 17.29 15.68 -6.52
C LEU A 490 16.59 15.42 -7.86
N MET A 491 16.93 16.17 -8.91
CA MET A 491 16.39 16.04 -10.27
C MET A 491 16.60 14.65 -10.89
N LEU A 492 17.57 13.87 -10.40
CA LEU A 492 17.86 12.51 -10.85
C LEU A 492 17.03 11.42 -10.16
N MET A 493 16.36 11.71 -9.03
CA MET A 493 15.48 10.74 -8.36
C MET A 493 14.24 10.43 -9.21
N GLU A 494 13.81 9.17 -9.22
CA GLU A 494 12.50 8.80 -9.76
C GLU A 494 11.38 9.36 -8.87
N VAL A 495 10.27 9.83 -9.47
CA VAL A 495 9.21 10.50 -8.69
C VAL A 495 8.58 9.56 -7.66
N ARG A 496 8.41 8.27 -8.00
CA ARG A 496 7.92 7.25 -7.06
C ARG A 496 8.76 7.14 -5.79
N ASP A 497 10.10 7.25 -5.89
CA ASP A 497 11.01 7.13 -4.75
C ASP A 497 11.03 8.41 -3.90
N PHE A 498 10.95 9.56 -4.57
CA PHE A 498 10.73 10.85 -3.90
C PHE A 498 9.44 10.82 -3.07
N VAL A 499 8.30 10.45 -3.68
CA VAL A 499 6.99 10.38 -2.98
C VAL A 499 6.97 9.28 -1.92
N ASN A 500 7.61 8.12 -2.14
CA ASN A 500 7.75 7.08 -1.10
C ASN A 500 8.51 7.57 0.15
N THR A 501 9.34 8.61 0.04
CA THR A 501 10.00 9.23 1.20
C THR A 501 9.03 10.05 2.06
N PHE A 502 7.90 10.49 1.50
CA PHE A 502 6.86 11.26 2.21
C PHE A 502 5.57 10.47 2.50
N ALA A 503 5.37 9.32 1.86
CA ALA A 503 4.24 8.45 2.14
C ALA A 503 4.19 8.09 3.63
N GLY A 504 2.97 8.02 4.17
CA GLY A 504 2.73 7.61 5.55
C GLY A 504 3.13 6.16 5.76
N ASP A 505 3.57 5.86 6.98
CA ASP A 505 3.69 4.48 7.43
C ASP A 505 2.29 3.91 7.63
N GLU A 506 2.03 2.70 7.13
CA GLU A 506 0.69 2.10 7.17
C GLU A 506 0.25 1.72 8.59
N ARG A 507 1.18 1.80 9.55
CA ARG A 507 0.91 1.80 11.00
C ARG A 507 0.10 3.01 11.49
N ILE A 508 -0.04 4.09 10.70
CA ILE A 508 -0.84 5.29 11.04
C ILE A 508 -2.23 5.25 10.34
N GLY A 509 -2.78 4.05 10.10
CA GLY A 509 -4.11 3.87 9.52
C GLY A 509 -5.28 4.16 10.49
N THR A 510 -5.06 4.08 11.80
CA THR A 510 -6.09 4.23 12.84
C THR A 510 -5.92 5.54 13.63
N MET A 511 -6.42 6.64 13.08
CA MET A 511 -6.60 7.89 13.84
C MET A 511 -7.73 7.71 14.88
N PRO A 512 -7.52 8.07 16.16
CA PRO A 512 -8.46 7.74 17.23
C PRO A 512 -9.71 8.64 17.24
N ASN A 513 -10.88 8.04 17.04
CA ASN A 513 -12.17 8.66 17.36
C ASN A 513 -12.44 8.58 18.88
N GLN A 514 -11.80 9.44 19.67
CA GLN A 514 -12.26 9.76 21.03
C GLN A 514 -12.13 11.26 21.34
N PRO A 515 -13.15 11.89 21.97
CA PRO A 515 -13.06 13.26 22.43
C PRO A 515 -12.19 13.33 23.70
N HIS A 516 -11.10 14.09 23.66
CA HIS A 516 -10.24 14.28 24.84
C HIS A 516 -10.98 15.02 25.95
N ARG A 517 -11.34 14.29 27.01
CA ARG A 517 -11.83 14.88 28.26
C ARG A 517 -10.63 15.50 28.99
N CYS A 518 -10.62 16.82 29.09
CA CYS A 518 -9.52 17.56 29.73
C CYS A 518 -9.61 17.47 31.26
N GLU A 519 -8.83 16.56 31.86
CA GLU A 519 -8.60 16.54 33.31
C GLU A 519 -7.32 17.32 33.66
N LYS A 520 -7.46 18.24 34.62
CA LYS A 520 -6.36 19.10 35.10
C LYS A 520 -5.71 18.45 36.33
N ASN A 521 -4.38 18.42 36.39
CA ASN A 521 -3.66 18.93 37.58
C ASN A 521 -2.16 19.18 37.29
N PRO A 522 -1.47 20.02 38.09
CA PRO A 522 -0.11 20.50 37.80
C PRO A 522 1.00 19.90 38.69
N ALA A 523 2.26 20.14 38.28
CA ALA A 523 3.53 19.83 38.97
C ALA A 523 3.86 18.31 39.15
N GLY A 524 5.13 17.89 39.31
CA GLY A 524 6.40 18.62 39.12
C GLY A 524 7.59 18.05 39.94
N LEU A 525 8.74 17.85 39.27
CA LEU A 525 10.10 17.56 39.80
C LEU A 525 10.49 16.12 40.25
N MET A 526 11.67 15.70 39.76
CA MET A 526 12.72 14.83 40.34
C MET A 526 12.54 13.28 40.50
N ASP A 527 13.28 12.57 39.64
CA ASP A 527 14.37 11.59 39.91
C ASP A 527 14.22 10.33 40.83
N ASN A 528 14.68 9.19 40.27
CA ASN A 528 15.35 8.03 40.89
C ASN A 528 14.57 7.03 41.80
N ALA A 529 14.13 5.90 41.19
CA ALA A 529 14.45 4.48 41.51
C ALA A 529 14.39 3.89 42.96
N PRO A 530 14.23 2.54 43.14
CA PRO A 530 13.60 1.52 42.27
C PRO A 530 12.65 0.51 43.00
N GLN A 531 11.98 -0.32 42.20
CA GLN A 531 11.52 -1.73 42.36
C GLN A 531 11.14 -2.37 43.74
N ASP A 532 10.13 -3.25 43.67
CA ASP A 532 9.78 -4.40 44.54
C ASP A 532 9.28 -4.19 46.00
N ALA A 533 7.97 -4.43 46.23
CA ALA A 533 7.45 -5.18 47.40
C ALA A 533 5.95 -5.55 47.31
N ILE A 534 5.66 -6.85 47.44
CA ILE A 534 4.45 -7.46 48.06
C ILE A 534 3.10 -7.38 47.30
N GLU A 535 2.62 -8.56 46.89
CA GLU A 535 1.23 -8.86 46.51
C GLU A 535 0.31 -9.12 47.71
N SER A 536 -0.98 -9.37 47.44
CA SER A 536 -1.96 -10.01 48.34
C SER A 536 -2.43 -9.25 49.59
N ALA A 537 -3.64 -8.67 49.50
CA ALA A 537 -4.67 -8.85 50.54
C ALA A 537 -6.12 -8.64 50.03
N ILE A 538 -6.83 -9.76 49.82
CA ILE A 538 -8.23 -10.01 50.20
C ILE A 538 -9.38 -9.24 49.50
N VAL A 539 -10.30 -10.03 48.93
CA VAL A 539 -11.64 -9.65 48.46
C VAL A 539 -12.57 -9.25 49.62
N GLY A 540 -13.33 -8.16 49.47
CA GLY A 540 -14.39 -7.76 50.41
C GLY A 540 -15.56 -7.06 49.71
N GLN A 541 -16.80 -7.48 49.99
CA GLN A 541 -17.99 -7.04 49.25
C GLN A 541 -18.76 -5.87 49.89
N MET A 542 -19.20 -4.97 49.00
CA MET A 542 -20.52 -4.31 48.93
C MET A 542 -21.10 -3.46 50.09
N ALA A 543 -21.67 -2.34 49.63
CA ALA A 543 -22.90 -1.69 50.09
C ALA A 543 -22.92 -0.88 51.40
N LYS A 544 -23.21 0.43 51.22
CA LYS A 544 -24.33 1.08 51.91
C LYS A 544 -24.80 2.34 51.17
N ASP A 545 -26.05 2.33 50.74
CA ASP A 545 -26.82 3.53 50.35
C ASP A 545 -27.13 4.39 51.60
N SER A 546 -27.40 5.69 51.49
CA SER A 546 -28.76 6.32 51.49
C SER A 546 -28.61 7.75 52.08
N GLU A 547 -29.50 8.74 51.93
CA GLU A 547 -30.76 8.94 51.18
C GLU A 547 -30.91 10.46 50.92
N GLY A 548 -31.74 10.92 49.97
CA GLY A 548 -31.93 12.35 49.68
C GLY A 548 -33.00 12.69 48.64
N GLN A 549 -34.28 12.75 49.05
CA GLN A 549 -35.45 12.94 48.17
C GLN A 549 -36.03 14.37 48.15
N CYS A 550 -36.70 14.74 47.04
CA CYS A 550 -38.02 15.43 46.95
C CYS A 550 -38.47 15.43 45.46
N THR A 551 -39.52 14.72 45.02
CA THR A 551 -40.98 15.04 45.05
C THR A 551 -41.42 16.20 44.14
N ALA A 552 -42.55 16.19 43.42
CA ALA A 552 -43.55 15.17 43.02
C ALA A 552 -44.40 15.77 41.84
N SER A 553 -45.36 15.11 41.16
CA SER A 553 -46.00 13.78 41.25
C SER A 553 -45.93 13.04 39.88
N ASP A 554 -46.90 12.41 39.19
CA ASP A 554 -48.37 12.24 39.32
C ASP A 554 -48.89 10.90 38.68
N SER A 555 -50.02 10.91 37.96
CA SER A 555 -50.88 9.76 37.60
C SER A 555 -51.16 9.65 36.06
N HIS A 556 -51.72 8.58 35.47
CA HIS A 556 -52.62 7.52 35.97
C HIS A 556 -52.61 6.24 35.06
N THR A 557 -52.58 5.01 35.63
CA THR A 557 -53.14 3.68 35.17
C THR A 557 -52.98 3.17 33.69
N GLU A 558 -52.99 1.87 33.33
CA GLU A 558 -53.46 0.60 33.96
C GLU A 558 -52.65 -0.66 33.48
N ALA A 559 -52.99 -1.91 33.84
CA ALA A 559 -52.11 -3.10 33.71
C ALA A 559 -52.81 -4.46 33.43
N HIS A 560 -52.04 -5.56 33.16
CA HIS A 560 -52.29 -7.02 33.39
C HIS A 560 -51.16 -7.88 32.70
N SER A 561 -50.35 -8.75 33.35
CA SER A 561 -50.54 -10.13 33.91
C SER A 561 -50.85 -11.24 32.87
N SER A 562 -50.30 -12.49 32.87
CA SER A 562 -49.42 -13.24 33.82
C SER A 562 -48.75 -14.51 33.19
N SER A 563 -47.89 -15.19 33.98
CA SER A 563 -47.04 -16.39 33.76
C SER A 563 -47.69 -17.76 33.37
N GLY A 564 -46.90 -18.73 32.85
CA GLY A 564 -47.22 -20.19 33.01
C GLY A 564 -46.40 -21.28 32.27
N SER A 565 -45.64 -22.10 33.02
CA SER A 565 -45.30 -23.55 32.86
C SER A 565 -44.87 -24.23 31.53
N GLN A 566 -43.56 -24.53 31.43
CA GLN A 566 -42.88 -25.84 31.23
C GLN A 566 -43.50 -27.04 30.43
N ALA A 567 -42.74 -27.44 29.39
CA ALA A 567 -42.09 -28.75 29.14
C ALA A 567 -42.84 -30.12 29.15
N SER A 568 -42.68 -30.90 28.06
CA SER A 568 -42.09 -32.27 28.06
C SER A 568 -41.92 -32.85 26.64
N THR A 569 -41.13 -33.93 26.51
CA THR A 569 -40.72 -34.63 25.27
C THR A 569 -40.81 -36.17 25.47
N PRO A 570 -40.34 -37.05 24.56
CA PRO A 570 -40.55 -37.17 23.10
C PRO A 570 -41.04 -38.58 22.69
N LYS A 571 -41.28 -38.82 21.38
CA LYS A 571 -40.81 -40.04 20.65
C LYS A 571 -40.99 -39.92 19.14
N ALA A 572 -40.26 -40.74 18.38
CA ALA A 572 -40.18 -40.72 16.91
C ALA A 572 -40.63 -42.07 16.29
N PHE A 573 -40.81 -42.14 14.97
CA PHE A 573 -40.53 -43.34 14.16
C PHE A 573 -40.30 -43.00 12.65
N SER A 574 -39.79 -43.98 11.89
CA SER A 574 -39.32 -44.00 10.49
C SER A 574 -40.46 -44.21 9.44
N ALA A 575 -40.23 -44.41 8.12
CA ALA A 575 -39.36 -43.82 7.07
C ALA A 575 -39.64 -44.54 5.71
N ALA A 576 -39.42 -43.89 4.55
CA ALA A 576 -39.32 -44.44 3.17
C ALA A 576 -39.07 -43.25 2.19
N SER A 577 -38.25 -43.20 1.13
CA SER A 577 -37.83 -44.14 0.04
C SER A 577 -38.91 -44.36 -1.06
N THR A 578 -38.69 -44.21 -2.37
CA THR A 578 -37.48 -43.90 -3.19
C THR A 578 -37.86 -43.55 -4.66
N ALA A 579 -36.86 -43.26 -5.52
CA ALA A 579 -36.89 -43.10 -7.00
C ALA A 579 -37.44 -41.75 -7.56
N GLY A 580 -36.89 -41.23 -8.67
CA GLY A 580 -35.72 -41.66 -9.46
C GLY A 580 -35.41 -40.75 -10.66
N ASP A 581 -34.23 -40.94 -11.25
CA ASP A 581 -33.78 -40.81 -12.66
C ASP A 581 -34.61 -39.95 -13.67
N SER A 582 -34.05 -39.14 -14.58
CA SER A 582 -32.64 -38.90 -14.98
C SER A 582 -32.50 -37.71 -15.96
N ASP A 583 -31.26 -37.19 -16.06
CA ASP A 583 -30.54 -36.71 -17.26
C ASP A 583 -30.95 -35.54 -18.22
N THR A 584 -29.89 -34.78 -18.55
CA THR A 584 -29.46 -34.19 -19.86
C THR A 584 -30.09 -32.94 -20.53
N SER A 585 -29.36 -31.82 -20.38
CA SER A 585 -28.66 -31.06 -21.47
C SER A 585 -29.38 -30.10 -22.45
N ALA A 586 -28.56 -29.28 -23.13
CA ALA A 586 -28.82 -28.36 -24.26
C ALA A 586 -29.72 -27.12 -23.96
N GLU A 587 -29.21 -25.88 -24.04
CA GLU A 587 -28.78 -25.10 -25.24
C GLU A 587 -29.92 -24.66 -26.18
N THR A 588 -30.22 -23.35 -26.21
CA THR A 588 -29.99 -22.46 -27.38
C THR A 588 -30.51 -21.03 -27.11
N ASP A 589 -30.04 -20.07 -27.91
CA ASP A 589 -30.39 -18.64 -27.86
C ASP A 589 -31.83 -18.33 -28.31
N PHE A 590 -32.30 -17.09 -28.08
CA PHE A 590 -32.69 -16.23 -29.21
C PHE A 590 -32.75 -14.73 -28.85
N GLU A 591 -32.94 -13.90 -29.87
CA GLU A 591 -32.62 -12.47 -29.90
C GLU A 591 -33.68 -11.50 -29.33
N SER A 592 -33.22 -10.26 -29.19
CA SER A 592 -33.90 -8.97 -29.00
C SER A 592 -35.40 -8.82 -29.38
N THR A 593 -36.06 -7.88 -28.69
CA THR A 593 -36.93 -6.90 -29.37
C THR A 593 -36.92 -5.56 -28.64
N SER A 594 -37.29 -4.47 -29.34
CA SER A 594 -37.07 -3.09 -28.91
C SER A 594 -38.35 -2.24 -28.87
N GLN A 595 -38.36 -1.24 -27.98
CA GLN A 595 -39.21 -0.02 -27.99
C GLN A 595 -40.75 -0.14 -27.97
N GLN A 596 -41.37 0.60 -27.04
CA GLN A 596 -42.53 1.46 -27.35
C GLN A 596 -42.71 2.60 -26.31
N GLU A 597 -43.20 3.76 -26.77
CA GLU A 597 -43.55 4.95 -25.94
C GLU A 597 -45.07 5.19 -25.88
N ALA A 598 -45.57 5.90 -24.84
CA ALA A 598 -46.92 6.49 -24.78
C ALA A 598 -46.96 7.72 -23.83
N SER A 599 -47.92 8.67 -24.00
CA SER A 599 -47.79 10.05 -23.48
C SER A 599 -49.08 10.78 -23.02
N PHE A 600 -49.11 11.27 -21.77
CA PHE A 600 -50.20 12.09 -21.18
C PHE A 600 -49.66 12.98 -20.02
N SER A 601 -50.29 14.06 -19.52
CA SER A 601 -51.14 15.13 -20.12
C SER A 601 -51.56 16.17 -19.04
N LYS A 602 -51.92 17.44 -19.27
CA LYS A 602 -51.77 18.42 -20.38
C LYS A 602 -52.20 19.85 -19.91
N PHE A 603 -51.28 20.84 -19.91
CA PHE A 603 -51.53 22.28 -20.26
C PHE A 603 -52.49 23.15 -19.40
N PRO A 604 -52.74 24.47 -19.68
CA PRO A 604 -52.23 25.43 -20.70
C PRO A 604 -51.48 26.68 -20.10
N THR A 605 -51.08 27.80 -20.76
CA THR A 605 -51.23 28.40 -22.14
C THR A 605 -49.85 29.05 -22.57
N SER A 606 -49.53 30.22 -23.18
CA SER A 606 -50.09 31.38 -23.97
C SER A 606 -48.88 32.28 -24.45
N ILE A 607 -48.96 33.39 -25.23
CA ILE A 607 -49.43 33.73 -26.61
C ILE A 607 -49.03 35.21 -26.93
N THR A 608 -48.69 35.75 -28.13
CA THR A 608 -47.79 35.40 -29.27
C THR A 608 -47.44 36.65 -30.16
N ARG A 609 -46.23 36.69 -30.78
CA ARG A 609 -45.87 37.27 -32.13
C ARG A 609 -45.79 38.80 -32.45
N ALA A 610 -44.66 39.19 -33.10
CA ALA A 610 -44.40 39.90 -34.41
C ALA A 610 -45.20 41.18 -34.86
N PRO A 611 -44.73 42.09 -35.79
CA PRO A 611 -43.80 41.93 -36.96
C PRO A 611 -42.84 43.13 -37.36
N THR A 612 -42.28 43.12 -38.59
CA THR A 612 -41.23 43.99 -39.27
C THR A 612 -41.78 45.24 -40.06
N PRO A 613 -41.02 46.21 -40.71
CA PRO A 613 -39.87 46.05 -41.67
C PRO A 613 -38.81 47.21 -42.00
N VAL A 614 -37.64 46.87 -42.65
CA VAL A 614 -36.87 47.65 -43.72
C VAL A 614 -36.01 48.93 -43.32
N ARG A 615 -34.90 49.49 -43.95
CA ARG A 615 -34.12 49.43 -45.26
C ARG A 615 -32.63 49.99 -45.28
N SER A 616 -31.81 49.60 -46.30
CA SER A 616 -30.73 50.29 -47.12
C SER A 616 -29.41 51.01 -46.63
N VAL A 617 -28.23 50.37 -46.83
CA VAL A 617 -27.08 50.64 -47.81
C VAL A 617 -26.53 52.10 -48.02
N PRO A 618 -25.19 52.45 -47.93
CA PRO A 618 -24.16 52.19 -49.01
C PRO A 618 -22.58 52.22 -48.76
N LYS A 619 -21.84 51.36 -49.53
CA LYS A 619 -20.56 51.52 -50.32
C LYS A 619 -19.09 51.71 -49.76
N PHE A 620 -18.20 50.93 -50.43
CA PHE A 620 -16.71 50.93 -50.72
C PHE A 620 -16.00 52.28 -51.07
N PRO A 621 -14.62 52.43 -51.24
CA PRO A 621 -13.64 51.45 -51.83
C PRO A 621 -12.08 51.44 -51.50
N GLN A 622 -11.44 50.30 -51.86
CA GLN A 622 -10.08 50.02 -52.45
C GLN A 622 -8.80 50.90 -52.30
N LYS A 623 -7.63 50.23 -52.11
CA LYS A 623 -6.37 50.17 -52.95
C LYS A 623 -5.21 49.56 -52.10
N SER A 624 -4.27 48.68 -52.49
CA SER A 624 -3.43 48.38 -53.70
C SER A 624 -2.13 49.22 -53.83
N ALA A 625 -0.92 48.73 -54.18
CA ALA A 625 -0.34 47.37 -54.37
C ALA A 625 1.17 47.45 -54.79
N LYS A 626 1.84 46.28 -54.94
CA LYS A 626 3.12 45.96 -55.67
C LYS A 626 4.44 45.99 -54.86
N GLY A 627 5.42 45.09 -55.09
CA GLY A 627 5.40 43.81 -55.87
C GLY A 627 6.73 43.41 -56.57
N LYS A 628 6.69 42.29 -57.33
CA LYS A 628 7.73 41.72 -58.26
C LYS A 628 8.94 41.00 -57.60
N GLN A 629 9.62 40.01 -58.21
CA GLN A 629 9.53 39.32 -59.53
C GLN A 629 10.05 37.85 -59.38
N ALA A 630 9.34 36.81 -59.85
CA ALA A 630 9.59 35.97 -61.06
C ALA A 630 10.93 35.19 -61.14
N GLY A 631 11.00 33.88 -61.50
CA GLY A 631 9.96 32.85 -61.79
C GLY A 631 10.45 31.68 -62.69
N ARG A 632 9.57 30.69 -63.00
CA ARG A 632 9.67 29.58 -64.00
C ARG A 632 10.54 28.33 -63.67
N ASP A 633 10.30 27.10 -64.16
CA ASP A 633 9.13 26.39 -64.77
C ASP A 633 9.41 24.85 -64.85
N ALA A 634 8.43 23.97 -64.49
CA ALA A 634 8.26 22.51 -64.85
C ALA A 634 9.44 21.50 -64.56
N VAL A 635 9.37 20.15 -64.70
CA VAL A 635 8.46 19.12 -65.29
C VAL A 635 8.42 17.83 -64.39
N ASP A 636 7.54 16.86 -64.66
CA ASP A 636 7.29 15.56 -63.98
C ASP A 636 8.38 14.45 -64.12
N ALA A 637 8.27 13.36 -63.32
CA ALA A 637 8.24 11.91 -63.75
C ALA A 637 8.90 10.85 -62.80
N ASP A 638 8.37 9.62 -62.89
CA ASP A 638 8.49 8.44 -62.02
C ASP A 638 9.78 7.57 -62.01
N ALA A 639 9.89 6.74 -60.93
CA ALA A 639 10.20 5.28 -60.88
C ALA A 639 11.62 4.64 -61.05
N PHE A 640 11.98 3.86 -59.99
CA PHE A 640 12.59 2.51 -59.94
C PHE A 640 14.06 2.19 -60.35
N TYR A 641 14.52 1.01 -59.86
CA TYR A 641 15.83 0.31 -59.98
C TYR A 641 17.06 0.91 -59.23
N ASP A 642 18.14 0.16 -58.94
CA ASP A 642 18.35 -1.07 -58.11
C ASP A 642 19.78 -1.69 -58.36
N SER A 643 20.35 -2.34 -57.33
CA SER A 643 21.42 -3.37 -57.31
C SER A 643 22.91 -3.13 -57.72
N ASP A 644 23.77 -3.85 -56.96
CA ASP A 644 25.09 -4.47 -57.23
C ASP A 644 26.42 -3.71 -57.47
N HIS A 645 27.47 -4.11 -56.72
CA HIS A 645 28.70 -4.77 -57.25
C HIS A 645 29.59 -5.46 -56.18
N TYR A 646 30.33 -6.51 -56.59
CA TYR A 646 31.30 -7.38 -55.85
C TYR A 646 32.79 -7.03 -56.23
N PRO A 647 33.93 -7.57 -55.67
CA PRO A 647 34.30 -9.02 -55.54
C PRO A 647 35.25 -9.46 -54.34
N PRO A 648 35.66 -10.77 -54.22
CA PRO A 648 36.29 -11.38 -53.02
C PRO A 648 37.57 -12.27 -53.21
N LEU A 649 38.10 -12.91 -52.13
CA LEU A 649 39.05 -14.08 -52.01
C LEU A 649 39.19 -14.53 -50.50
N GLY A 650 39.78 -15.66 -50.04
CA GLY A 650 40.28 -16.91 -50.68
C GLY A 650 41.18 -17.87 -49.82
N MET A 651 40.61 -18.94 -49.21
CA MET A 651 41.14 -20.29 -48.78
C MET A 651 42.50 -20.55 -48.02
N ASN A 652 42.40 -21.23 -46.84
CA ASN A 652 43.01 -22.53 -46.31
C ASN A 652 44.39 -23.11 -46.79
N PRO A 653 45.05 -24.11 -46.10
CA PRO A 653 44.80 -24.81 -44.80
C PRO A 653 46.07 -25.20 -43.92
N ASP A 654 45.87 -26.12 -42.94
CA ASP A 654 46.77 -27.19 -42.38
C ASP A 654 47.63 -27.09 -41.06
N GLU A 655 47.24 -27.97 -40.10
CA GLU A 655 47.97 -28.91 -39.20
C GLU A 655 48.98 -28.59 -38.05
N ASN A 656 48.62 -29.15 -36.87
CA ASN A 656 49.37 -30.06 -35.95
C ASN A 656 50.06 -29.64 -34.61
N SER A 657 49.55 -30.23 -33.50
CA SER A 657 50.15 -30.49 -32.14
C SER A 657 50.52 -29.29 -31.25
N VAL A 658 50.23 -29.25 -29.93
CA VAL A 658 50.70 -30.13 -28.81
C VAL A 658 49.65 -30.20 -27.67
N GLU A 659 49.71 -31.22 -26.81
CA GLU A 659 48.78 -31.47 -25.68
C GLU A 659 48.95 -30.56 -24.45
N ALA A 660 47.85 -30.23 -23.75
CA ALA A 660 47.88 -29.83 -22.34
C ALA A 660 46.54 -30.13 -21.61
N THR A 661 46.62 -30.86 -20.50
CA THR A 661 45.49 -31.37 -19.69
C THR A 661 44.52 -30.29 -19.16
N CYS A 662 43.22 -30.47 -19.37
CA CYS A 662 42.17 -29.68 -18.70
C CYS A 662 41.74 -30.33 -17.36
N LYS A 663 42.01 -29.67 -16.22
CA LYS A 663 41.41 -30.01 -14.91
C LYS A 663 40.23 -29.10 -14.60
N ARG A 664 39.17 -29.66 -14.02
CA ARG A 664 38.04 -28.87 -13.47
C ARG A 664 38.52 -28.10 -12.24
N GLY A 665 38.31 -26.79 -12.21
CA GLY A 665 38.46 -25.97 -11.00
C GLY A 665 37.22 -26.07 -10.12
N ASP A 666 37.40 -26.31 -8.82
CA ASP A 666 36.32 -26.27 -7.83
C ASP A 666 36.04 -24.80 -7.42
N TRP A 667 34.77 -24.45 -7.24
CA TRP A 667 34.34 -23.11 -6.80
C TRP A 667 33.78 -23.20 -5.39
N ARG A 668 34.69 -23.26 -4.42
CA ARG A 668 34.40 -23.11 -2.99
C ARG A 668 35.37 -22.12 -2.35
N ASP A 669 34.92 -21.57 -1.23
CA ASP A 669 35.64 -20.74 -0.27
C ASP A 669 36.18 -19.39 -0.77
N GLN A 670 35.38 -18.34 -0.54
CA GLN A 670 35.87 -17.01 -0.18
C GLN A 670 34.80 -16.23 0.60
N PHE A 671 35.25 -15.24 1.39
CA PHE A 671 34.46 -14.36 2.28
C PHE A 671 33.84 -14.98 3.54
N TYR A 672 34.70 -15.27 4.51
CA TYR A 672 34.42 -15.10 5.94
C TYR A 672 35.61 -14.41 6.62
N VAL A 673 35.35 -13.56 7.61
CA VAL A 673 36.34 -12.95 8.52
C VAL A 673 35.72 -12.92 9.93
N ASP A 674 36.48 -13.32 10.95
CA ASP A 674 35.99 -13.49 12.31
C ASP A 674 35.69 -12.19 13.05
N GLN A 675 34.68 -12.23 13.92
CA GLN A 675 34.74 -11.64 15.26
C GLN A 675 34.08 -12.59 16.28
N GLN A 676 34.74 -12.80 17.42
CA GLN A 676 34.30 -13.68 18.50
C GLN A 676 33.53 -12.91 19.58
N LEU A 677 32.50 -13.53 20.16
CA LEU A 677 32.00 -13.24 21.51
C LEU A 677 31.70 -14.58 22.23
N PRO A 678 31.78 -14.63 23.58
CA PRO A 678 31.99 -15.88 24.30
C PRO A 678 30.71 -16.63 24.71
N ASP A 679 30.86 -17.93 24.99
CA ASP A 679 29.83 -18.82 25.55
C ASP A 679 29.40 -18.42 26.97
N THR A 680 28.13 -18.68 27.33
CA THR A 680 27.77 -19.13 28.69
C THR A 680 26.36 -19.71 28.78
N LEU A 681 26.14 -20.48 29.85
CA LEU A 681 24.90 -21.10 30.36
C LEU A 681 24.36 -22.34 29.62
N THR A 682 23.94 -23.29 30.43
CA THR A 682 23.67 -24.70 30.11
C THR A 682 22.21 -25.06 30.34
N ALA A 683 21.84 -26.28 29.95
CA ALA A 683 20.51 -26.87 30.12
C ALA A 683 19.95 -26.80 31.55
N ASP A 684 18.62 -26.69 31.63
CA ASP A 684 17.80 -27.59 32.46
C ASP A 684 16.35 -27.60 31.94
N ALA A 685 15.79 -28.80 31.72
CA ALA A 685 14.40 -29.00 31.28
C ALA A 685 13.92 -30.41 31.68
N ASN A 686 13.53 -30.58 32.94
CA ASN A 686 13.08 -31.88 33.45
C ASN A 686 11.66 -32.22 33.00
N VAL A 687 11.49 -33.40 32.39
CA VAL A 687 10.17 -33.96 32.02
C VAL A 687 9.56 -34.67 33.23
N ALA A 688 8.41 -34.19 33.70
CA ALA A 688 7.62 -34.87 34.73
C ALA A 688 6.46 -35.64 34.09
N VAL A 689 6.47 -36.97 34.23
CA VAL A 689 5.36 -37.84 33.80
C VAL A 689 4.35 -37.98 34.92
N ALA A 690 3.08 -37.67 34.64
CA ALA A 690 1.95 -37.91 35.54
C ALA A 690 0.91 -38.82 34.86
N GLN A 691 0.32 -39.74 35.62
CA GLN A 691 -0.62 -40.73 35.11
C GLN A 691 -2.08 -40.24 35.20
N ASN A 692 -2.95 -40.87 34.40
CA ASN A 692 -4.43 -40.77 34.40
C ASN A 692 -5.06 -39.49 33.81
N GLY A 693 -5.31 -39.53 32.51
CA GLY A 693 -6.71 -39.60 32.07
C GLY A 693 -7.48 -38.30 31.87
N SER A 694 -6.80 -37.15 31.82
CA SER A 694 -7.33 -35.93 31.21
C SER A 694 -6.23 -34.90 30.97
N VAL A 695 -6.05 -34.47 29.71
CA VAL A 695 -5.20 -33.30 29.40
C VAL A 695 -5.97 -32.04 29.79
N HIS A 696 -5.85 -31.66 31.07
CA HIS A 696 -6.25 -30.35 31.53
C HIS A 696 -5.22 -29.31 31.04
N PHE A 697 -5.62 -28.48 30.08
CA PHE A 697 -4.87 -27.29 29.71
C PHE A 697 -4.97 -26.26 30.86
N THR A 698 -3.93 -26.17 31.68
CA THR A 698 -3.78 -25.16 32.75
C THR A 698 -2.42 -24.48 32.62
N ASP A 699 -2.45 -23.18 32.32
CA ASP A 699 -1.37 -22.20 32.52
C ASP A 699 0.03 -22.58 32.02
N GLY A 700 0.15 -22.88 30.71
CA GLY A 700 1.47 -22.98 30.06
C GLY A 700 1.41 -23.13 28.54
N GLU A 701 1.97 -22.15 27.81
CA GLU A 701 2.38 -22.36 26.41
C GLU A 701 3.80 -22.93 26.39
N ILE A 702 4.00 -24.03 25.68
CA ILE A 702 5.34 -24.54 25.37
C ILE A 702 5.77 -23.94 24.04
N TYR A 703 6.72 -22.99 24.12
CA TYR A 703 7.31 -22.30 22.96
C TYR A 703 8.81 -22.60 22.89
N LEU A 704 9.25 -23.36 21.90
CA LEU A 704 10.63 -23.82 21.75
C LEU A 704 11.10 -23.89 20.29
N ALA A 705 12.40 -23.90 20.04
CA ALA A 705 12.93 -24.11 18.69
C ALA A 705 12.68 -25.57 18.24
N ALA A 706 12.13 -25.76 17.03
CA ALA A 706 11.76 -27.09 16.51
C ALA A 706 12.95 -28.06 16.41
N PHE A 707 14.16 -27.53 16.25
CA PHE A 707 15.40 -28.29 16.20
C PHE A 707 16.45 -27.61 17.10
N PRO A 708 17.43 -28.37 17.65
CA PRO A 708 18.58 -27.80 18.35
C PRO A 708 19.29 -26.74 17.50
N PRO A 709 19.98 -25.75 18.12
CA PRO A 709 20.72 -24.72 17.40
C PRO A 709 21.87 -25.31 16.59
N SER A 710 21.56 -25.66 15.34
CA SER A 710 22.48 -26.34 14.43
C SER A 710 23.64 -25.44 14.03
N LYS A 711 24.77 -26.03 13.60
CA LYS A 711 25.82 -25.30 12.87
C LYS A 711 25.39 -24.86 11.45
N SER A 712 24.11 -24.99 11.07
CA SER A 712 23.60 -24.47 9.81
C SER A 712 23.17 -23.00 9.96
N PRO A 713 23.44 -22.14 8.96
CA PRO A 713 23.20 -20.69 9.07
C PRO A 713 21.74 -20.33 8.75
N HIS A 714 20.79 -21.02 9.40
CA HIS A 714 19.35 -20.92 9.18
C HIS A 714 18.62 -20.90 10.52
N PRO A 715 17.77 -19.89 10.82
CA PRO A 715 16.94 -19.92 12.01
C PRO A 715 15.90 -21.04 11.89
N SER A 716 15.84 -21.92 12.89
CA SER A 716 14.76 -22.91 13.00
C SER A 716 13.41 -22.20 13.15
N PRO A 717 12.31 -22.74 12.59
CA PRO A 717 10.99 -22.39 13.11
C PRO A 717 10.92 -22.76 14.60
N HIS A 718 10.10 -22.04 15.35
CA HIS A 718 9.68 -22.45 16.69
C HIS A 718 8.39 -23.27 16.60
N VAL A 719 8.17 -24.13 17.60
CA VAL A 719 6.92 -24.85 17.82
C VAL A 719 6.22 -24.20 19.02
N SER A 720 4.92 -23.92 18.88
CA SER A 720 4.02 -23.56 19.98
C SER A 720 2.98 -24.66 20.15
N TYR A 721 2.74 -25.08 21.39
CA TYR A 721 1.63 -25.96 21.78
C TYR A 721 1.26 -25.77 23.26
N GLY A 722 0.12 -26.34 23.67
CA GLY A 722 -0.42 -26.19 25.03
C GLY A 722 -1.46 -25.07 25.18
N LEU A 723 -1.49 -24.11 24.25
CA LEU A 723 -2.63 -23.20 24.04
C LEU A 723 -3.49 -23.66 22.85
N PRO A 724 -4.81 -23.38 22.86
CA PRO A 724 -5.67 -23.54 21.69
C PRO A 724 -5.14 -22.74 20.49
N PHE A 725 -5.21 -23.30 19.28
CA PHE A 725 -4.62 -22.65 18.09
C PHE A 725 -5.07 -21.20 17.80
N PRO A 726 -6.31 -20.76 18.10
CA PRO A 726 -6.71 -19.37 17.88
C PRO A 726 -6.00 -18.41 18.84
N GLU A 727 -5.83 -18.84 20.09
CA GLU A 727 -5.24 -18.06 21.18
C GLU A 727 -3.72 -17.96 21.01
N ALA A 728 -3.05 -19.08 20.69
CA ALA A 728 -1.63 -19.12 20.35
C ALA A 728 -1.31 -18.24 19.13
N CYS A 729 -2.16 -18.29 18.10
CA CYS A 729 -1.95 -17.50 16.88
C CYS A 729 -2.13 -16.00 17.16
N ALA A 730 -3.24 -15.60 17.82
CA ALA A 730 -3.48 -14.22 18.20
C ALA A 730 -2.38 -13.68 19.15
N LYS A 731 -1.90 -14.50 20.10
CA LYS A 731 -0.77 -14.18 20.98
C LYS A 731 0.48 -13.86 20.15
N HIS A 732 0.93 -14.78 19.30
CA HIS A 732 2.17 -14.57 18.52
C HIS A 732 2.08 -13.41 17.52
N ILE A 733 0.90 -13.17 16.93
CA ILE A 733 0.65 -11.99 16.09
C ILE A 733 0.87 -10.70 16.91
N ALA A 734 0.30 -10.60 18.11
CA ALA A 734 0.41 -9.42 18.97
C ALA A 734 1.80 -9.25 19.62
N GLU A 735 2.36 -10.32 20.19
CA GLU A 735 3.50 -10.27 21.12
C GLU A 735 4.84 -10.67 20.49
N THR A 736 4.83 -11.47 19.41
CA THR A 736 6.06 -12.00 18.80
C THR A 736 6.39 -11.36 17.45
N PHE A 737 5.37 -10.97 16.68
CA PHE A 737 5.54 -10.29 15.39
C PHE A 737 5.08 -8.83 15.37
N HIS A 738 4.28 -8.41 16.36
CA HIS A 738 3.62 -7.10 16.41
C HIS A 738 2.89 -6.76 15.09
N ALA A 739 2.27 -7.78 14.50
CA ALA A 739 1.65 -7.72 13.18
C ALA A 739 0.22 -7.18 13.26
N THR A 740 -0.16 -6.40 12.26
CA THR A 740 -1.42 -5.63 12.21
C THR A 740 -2.24 -5.89 10.95
N HIS A 741 -1.64 -6.50 9.94
CA HIS A 741 -2.24 -6.79 8.64
C HIS A 741 -2.03 -8.28 8.34
N VAL A 742 -2.94 -9.11 8.84
CA VAL A 742 -2.84 -10.58 8.82
C VAL A 742 -3.65 -11.16 7.65
N TYR A 743 -3.02 -11.98 6.83
CA TYR A 743 -3.69 -12.69 5.73
C TYR A 743 -3.69 -14.20 5.97
N ILE A 744 -4.89 -14.81 5.98
CA ILE A 744 -5.08 -16.22 6.32
C ILE A 744 -5.27 -17.09 5.06
N LEU A 745 -4.41 -18.08 4.85
CA LEU A 745 -4.58 -19.15 3.86
C LEU A 745 -5.19 -20.37 4.56
N ALA A 746 -6.49 -20.59 4.40
CA ALA A 746 -7.23 -21.65 5.09
C ALA A 746 -7.64 -22.79 4.15
N SER A 747 -7.60 -24.04 4.65
CA SER A 747 -8.05 -25.23 3.92
C SER A 747 -9.51 -25.12 3.49
N SER A 748 -9.83 -25.50 2.25
CA SER A 748 -11.20 -25.58 1.73
C SER A 748 -12.08 -26.60 2.47
N SER A 749 -11.50 -27.55 3.21
CA SER A 749 -12.27 -28.46 4.06
C SER A 749 -12.68 -27.74 5.35
N LEU A 750 -11.70 -27.28 6.13
CA LEU A 750 -11.92 -26.54 7.39
C LEU A 750 -12.84 -25.34 7.18
N SER A 751 -12.59 -24.55 6.13
CA SER A 751 -13.34 -23.34 5.79
C SER A 751 -14.82 -23.54 5.39
N ARG A 752 -15.29 -24.80 5.26
CA ARG A 752 -16.68 -25.17 4.92
C ARG A 752 -17.30 -26.12 5.94
N ASN A 753 -16.51 -27.00 6.53
CA ASN A 753 -16.98 -28.12 7.35
C ASN A 753 -16.83 -27.86 8.85
N THR A 754 -16.10 -26.81 9.27
CA THR A 754 -15.88 -26.49 10.68
C THR A 754 -15.95 -24.97 10.94
N ASN A 755 -16.07 -24.61 12.23
CA ASN A 755 -16.04 -23.22 12.68
C ASN A 755 -14.62 -22.71 12.99
N ASP A 756 -13.57 -23.45 12.62
CA ASP A 756 -12.20 -23.17 13.10
C ASP A 756 -11.57 -21.95 12.43
N LEU A 757 -11.91 -21.66 11.18
CA LEU A 757 -11.56 -20.39 10.52
C LEU A 757 -12.30 -19.19 11.16
N PRO A 758 -13.63 -19.23 11.39
CA PRO A 758 -14.31 -18.24 12.22
C PRO A 758 -13.69 -18.04 13.62
N LYS A 759 -13.35 -19.12 14.36
CA LYS A 759 -12.68 -19.01 15.67
C LYS A 759 -11.35 -18.27 15.55
N LEU A 760 -10.52 -18.62 14.57
CA LEU A 760 -9.22 -17.97 14.33
C LEU A 760 -9.37 -16.48 14.06
N HIS A 761 -10.29 -16.11 13.18
CA HIS A 761 -10.60 -14.73 12.85
C HIS A 761 -11.06 -13.93 14.08
N VAL A 762 -12.02 -14.47 14.85
CA VAL A 762 -12.54 -13.83 16.07
C VAL A 762 -11.49 -13.73 17.18
N ALA A 763 -10.57 -14.71 17.31
CA ALA A 763 -9.50 -14.64 18.30
C ALA A 763 -8.43 -13.58 17.95
N ILE A 764 -8.11 -13.42 16.65
CA ILE A 764 -7.17 -12.41 16.17
C ILE A 764 -7.79 -11.02 16.35
N ASP A 765 -8.94 -10.75 15.73
CA ASP A 765 -9.60 -9.44 15.79
C ASP A 765 -10.08 -9.11 17.23
N GLY A 766 -10.42 -10.11 18.04
CA GLY A 766 -10.78 -9.93 19.45
C GLY A 766 -9.60 -9.59 20.38
N ARG A 767 -8.35 -9.90 19.99
CA ARG A 767 -7.12 -9.54 20.75
C ARG A 767 -6.45 -8.28 20.22
N LEU A 768 -6.54 -8.00 18.92
CA LEU A 768 -5.82 -6.90 18.24
C LEU A 768 -6.72 -5.77 17.72
N GLY A 769 -8.03 -5.99 17.59
CA GLY A 769 -9.00 -5.04 17.01
C GLY A 769 -9.57 -5.51 15.68
N GLU A 770 -10.82 -5.10 15.39
CA GLU A 770 -11.51 -5.43 14.14
C GLU A 770 -10.72 -4.95 12.91
N GLY A 771 -10.61 -5.81 11.89
CA GLY A 771 -9.87 -5.55 10.66
C GLY A 771 -8.38 -5.93 10.71
N THR A 772 -7.90 -6.55 11.81
CA THR A 772 -6.55 -7.11 11.87
C THR A 772 -6.38 -8.24 10.83
N VAL A 773 -7.41 -9.06 10.63
CA VAL A 773 -7.47 -10.00 9.50
C VAL A 773 -7.93 -9.30 8.22
N VAL A 774 -6.96 -8.82 7.45
CA VAL A 774 -7.18 -8.03 6.22
C VAL A 774 -7.56 -8.88 5.00
N GLY A 775 -7.30 -10.19 5.01
CA GLY A 775 -7.68 -11.07 3.91
C GLY A 775 -7.71 -12.55 4.25
N ILE A 776 -8.56 -13.33 3.56
CA ILE A 776 -8.74 -14.76 3.81
C ILE A 776 -8.87 -15.52 2.48
N ARG A 777 -7.85 -16.30 2.11
CA ARG A 777 -7.92 -17.27 1.01
C ARG A 777 -8.50 -18.59 1.52
N ARG A 778 -9.76 -18.88 1.17
CA ARG A 778 -10.38 -20.20 1.40
C ARG A 778 -9.99 -21.16 0.26
N GLY A 779 -8.83 -21.81 0.42
CA GLY A 779 -8.34 -22.85 -0.47
C GLY A 779 -7.23 -22.42 -1.44
N VAL A 780 -6.34 -23.36 -1.70
CA VAL A 780 -5.34 -23.34 -2.79
C VAL A 780 -5.50 -24.67 -3.53
N LYS A 781 -5.41 -24.67 -4.88
CA LYS A 781 -5.40 -25.91 -5.67
C LYS A 781 -4.28 -26.86 -5.17
N PRO A 782 -4.48 -28.19 -5.15
CA PRO A 782 -3.40 -29.15 -4.91
C PRO A 782 -2.18 -28.87 -5.81
N HIS A 783 -0.97 -29.12 -5.32
CA HIS A 783 0.30 -28.83 -5.98
C HIS A 783 0.64 -27.34 -6.19
N SER A 784 -0.10 -26.43 -5.52
CA SER A 784 0.25 -25.01 -5.35
C SER A 784 0.50 -24.30 -6.68
N TYR A 785 -0.56 -24.11 -7.46
CA TYR A 785 -0.46 -23.52 -8.80
C TYR A 785 0.00 -22.06 -8.78
N TYR A 786 0.78 -21.64 -9.78
CA TYR A 786 1.29 -20.26 -9.91
C TYR A 786 0.16 -19.23 -9.95
N SER A 787 -0.96 -19.55 -10.60
CA SER A 787 -2.17 -18.71 -10.64
C SER A 787 -2.75 -18.40 -9.25
N ASP A 788 -2.74 -19.37 -8.33
CA ASP A 788 -3.16 -19.17 -6.93
C ASP A 788 -2.11 -18.35 -6.18
N ILE A 789 -0.82 -18.67 -6.34
CA ILE A 789 0.29 -17.97 -5.67
C ILE A 789 0.34 -16.50 -6.08
N LEU A 790 0.26 -16.18 -7.38
CA LEU A 790 0.25 -14.80 -7.87
C LEU A 790 -1.00 -14.04 -7.43
N LYS A 791 -2.17 -14.70 -7.42
CA LYS A 791 -3.40 -14.11 -6.90
C LYS A 791 -3.27 -13.76 -5.42
N ILE A 792 -2.81 -14.70 -4.59
CA ILE A 792 -2.62 -14.48 -3.15
C ILE A 792 -1.52 -13.44 -2.91
N ALA A 793 -0.42 -13.46 -3.66
CA ALA A 793 0.64 -12.46 -3.56
C ALA A 793 0.22 -11.07 -4.03
N LYS A 794 -0.80 -10.96 -4.91
CA LYS A 794 -1.43 -9.69 -5.29
C LYS A 794 -2.37 -9.20 -4.20
N GLU A 795 -3.23 -10.06 -3.66
CA GLU A 795 -4.15 -9.73 -2.57
C GLU A 795 -3.39 -9.37 -1.28
N ALA A 796 -2.32 -10.10 -0.94
CA ALA A 796 -1.48 -9.81 0.22
C ALA A 796 -0.66 -8.52 0.06
N ARG A 797 -0.26 -8.14 -1.18
CA ARG A 797 0.32 -6.80 -1.45
C ARG A 797 -0.71 -5.68 -1.38
N TYR A 798 -1.91 -5.90 -1.92
CA TYR A 798 -3.04 -4.97 -1.85
C TYR A 798 -3.36 -4.58 -0.40
N TRP A 799 -3.28 -5.55 0.53
CA TRP A 799 -3.51 -5.36 1.96
C TRP A 799 -2.21 -5.20 2.79
N ASN A 800 -1.05 -4.95 2.18
CA ASN A 800 0.26 -4.85 2.83
C ASN A 800 0.48 -5.84 3.99
N THR A 801 0.26 -7.12 3.70
CA THR A 801 0.26 -8.20 4.70
C THR A 801 1.60 -8.28 5.41
N ASN A 802 1.61 -8.02 6.72
CA ASN A 802 2.79 -8.10 7.57
C ASN A 802 2.83 -9.38 8.45
N CYS A 803 1.82 -10.25 8.37
CA CYS A 803 1.93 -11.66 8.76
C CYS A 803 1.04 -12.58 7.91
N LEU A 804 1.59 -13.70 7.46
CA LEU A 804 0.86 -14.77 6.76
C LEU A 804 0.54 -15.90 7.74
N VAL A 805 -0.72 -16.34 7.79
CA VAL A 805 -1.16 -17.47 8.64
C VAL A 805 -1.70 -18.59 7.76
N THR A 806 -1.27 -19.83 7.95
CA THR A 806 -1.86 -20.99 7.26
C THR A 806 -2.67 -21.86 8.21
N LEU A 807 -3.96 -22.07 7.92
CA LEU A 807 -4.84 -22.97 8.68
C LEU A 807 -5.06 -24.27 7.88
N GLY A 808 -4.25 -25.28 8.21
CA GLY A 808 -4.00 -26.48 7.39
C GLY A 808 -2.55 -26.56 6.89
N GLY A 809 -2.10 -27.77 6.56
CA GLY A 809 -0.73 -28.06 6.11
C GLY A 809 -0.57 -28.16 4.58
N GLY A 810 0.55 -28.75 4.14
CA GLY A 810 0.81 -29.09 2.74
C GLY A 810 0.85 -27.88 1.80
N SER A 811 0.05 -27.90 0.73
CA SER A 811 0.02 -26.84 -0.31
C SER A 811 -0.27 -25.43 0.24
N LEU A 812 -0.91 -25.29 1.41
CA LEU A 812 -1.11 -23.97 2.04
C LEU A 812 0.21 -23.39 2.55
N ALA A 813 1.03 -24.21 3.20
CA ALA A 813 2.35 -23.80 3.67
C ALA A 813 3.28 -23.49 2.49
N ASP A 814 3.30 -24.34 1.46
CA ASP A 814 4.11 -24.10 0.26
C ASP A 814 3.67 -22.84 -0.50
N ALA A 815 2.37 -22.59 -0.64
CA ALA A 815 1.86 -21.35 -1.20
C ALA A 815 2.26 -20.13 -0.35
N ALA A 816 2.13 -20.17 0.97
CA ALA A 816 2.51 -19.05 1.84
C ALA A 816 4.01 -18.72 1.76
N LYS A 817 4.89 -19.73 1.75
CA LYS A 817 6.34 -19.55 1.56
C LYS A 817 6.65 -18.84 0.23
N ILE A 818 6.06 -19.29 -0.87
CA ILE A 818 6.31 -18.74 -2.20
C ILE A 818 5.65 -17.36 -2.35
N VAL A 819 4.49 -17.12 -1.76
CA VAL A 819 3.87 -15.78 -1.66
C VAL A 819 4.82 -14.80 -0.96
N ALA A 820 5.39 -15.15 0.20
CA ALA A 820 6.33 -14.29 0.91
C ALA A 820 7.61 -14.01 0.08
N LEU A 821 8.10 -15.00 -0.67
CA LEU A 821 9.24 -14.83 -1.58
C LEU A 821 8.89 -13.96 -2.80
N ALA A 822 7.72 -14.18 -3.40
CA ALA A 822 7.23 -13.44 -4.56
C ALA A 822 6.97 -11.96 -4.25
N ILE A 823 6.42 -11.66 -3.07
CA ILE A 823 6.24 -10.28 -2.61
C ILE A 823 7.60 -9.59 -2.44
N ALA A 824 8.55 -10.21 -1.75
CA ALA A 824 9.88 -9.63 -1.52
C ALA A 824 10.72 -9.45 -2.80
N ASN A 825 10.46 -10.24 -3.85
CA ASN A 825 11.12 -10.13 -5.16
C ASN A 825 10.24 -9.41 -6.21
N ASN A 826 9.13 -8.81 -5.79
CA ASN A 826 8.12 -8.18 -6.64
C ASN A 826 7.65 -9.00 -7.86
N ALA A 827 7.57 -10.32 -7.74
CA ALA A 827 7.06 -11.17 -8.81
C ALA A 827 5.54 -10.98 -8.98
N THR A 828 5.11 -10.60 -10.19
CA THR A 828 3.73 -10.26 -10.55
C THR A 828 3.14 -11.18 -11.63
N THR A 829 3.99 -11.77 -12.46
CA THR A 829 3.66 -12.64 -13.59
C THR A 829 4.17 -14.07 -13.39
N VAL A 830 3.77 -14.99 -14.27
CA VAL A 830 4.32 -16.36 -14.29
C VAL A 830 5.80 -16.36 -14.67
N ASP A 831 6.20 -15.49 -15.60
CA ASP A 831 7.60 -15.36 -16.01
C ASP A 831 8.47 -14.86 -14.84
N ASP A 832 7.98 -13.89 -14.05
CA ASP A 832 8.66 -13.45 -12.83
C ASP A 832 8.87 -14.62 -11.86
N LEU A 833 7.86 -15.47 -11.64
CA LEU A 833 8.00 -16.65 -10.77
C LEU A 833 8.96 -17.71 -11.34
N GLU A 834 9.01 -17.91 -12.66
CA GLU A 834 10.02 -18.76 -13.29
C GLU A 834 11.46 -18.22 -13.06
N THR A 835 11.66 -16.93 -12.78
CA THR A 835 13.01 -16.45 -12.38
C THR A 835 13.43 -16.88 -10.98
N LEU A 836 12.50 -17.17 -10.06
CA LEU A 836 12.81 -17.38 -8.63
C LEU A 836 13.03 -18.85 -8.23
N TYR A 837 12.87 -19.82 -9.12
CA TYR A 837 13.00 -21.24 -8.76
C TYR A 837 14.47 -21.67 -8.56
N PHE A 838 14.68 -22.59 -7.62
CA PHE A 838 16.02 -23.08 -7.26
C PHE A 838 16.67 -23.82 -8.43
N GLY A 839 17.82 -23.31 -8.90
CA GLY A 839 18.57 -23.87 -10.02
C GLY A 839 18.36 -23.17 -11.37
N ASN A 840 17.60 -22.07 -11.43
CA ASN A 840 17.57 -21.21 -12.62
C ASN A 840 18.94 -20.50 -12.82
N PRO A 841 19.65 -20.66 -13.96
CA PRO A 841 20.96 -20.02 -14.20
C PRO A 841 20.94 -18.49 -14.24
N ALA A 842 19.76 -17.87 -14.42
CA ALA A 842 19.60 -16.41 -14.41
C ALA A 842 19.58 -15.80 -12.99
N LEU A 843 19.55 -16.63 -11.93
CA LEU A 843 19.51 -16.18 -10.54
C LEU A 843 20.71 -15.30 -10.17
N ARG A 844 20.48 -13.99 -10.10
CA ARG A 844 21.40 -13.02 -9.48
C ARG A 844 20.61 -12.17 -8.48
N HIS A 845 20.95 -12.31 -7.20
CA HIS A 845 20.45 -11.49 -6.08
C HIS A 845 18.94 -11.61 -5.80
N LEU A 846 18.47 -12.82 -5.45
CA LEU A 846 17.18 -12.99 -4.75
C LEU A 846 17.14 -12.12 -3.48
N LEU A 847 16.07 -11.34 -3.32
CA LEU A 847 15.76 -10.63 -2.09
C LEU A 847 15.13 -11.57 -1.06
N PRO A 848 15.44 -11.39 0.24
CA PRO A 848 14.87 -12.21 1.29
C PRO A 848 13.37 -11.94 1.47
N ALA A 849 12.55 -13.00 1.45
CA ALA A 849 11.22 -12.99 2.04
C ALA A 849 11.27 -12.37 3.46
N THR A 850 10.54 -11.27 3.67
CA THR A 850 10.51 -10.48 4.91
C THR A 850 9.30 -10.78 5.79
N ILE A 851 8.16 -11.12 5.17
CA ILE A 851 6.90 -11.36 5.88
C ILE A 851 7.00 -12.66 6.71
N PRO A 852 6.78 -12.63 8.04
CA PRO A 852 6.74 -13.82 8.87
C PRO A 852 5.53 -14.69 8.52
N ILE A 853 5.72 -16.01 8.58
CA ILE A 853 4.67 -17.01 8.35
C ILE A 853 4.46 -17.81 9.64
N ILE A 854 3.21 -17.92 10.06
CA ILE A 854 2.72 -18.83 11.10
C ILE A 854 2.02 -19.99 10.40
N CYS A 855 2.41 -21.24 10.70
CA CYS A 855 1.71 -22.43 10.19
C CYS A 855 0.92 -23.12 11.29
N ILE A 856 -0.31 -23.51 11.00
CA ILE A 856 -1.18 -24.28 11.90
C ILE A 856 -1.56 -25.59 11.18
N PRO A 857 -0.65 -26.58 11.11
CA PRO A 857 -0.84 -27.80 10.33
C PRO A 857 -1.85 -28.74 10.98
N THR A 858 -2.67 -29.39 10.15
CA THR A 858 -3.62 -30.44 10.58
C THR A 858 -3.24 -31.84 10.08
N SER A 859 -2.13 -31.94 9.35
CA SER A 859 -1.58 -33.16 8.74
C SER A 859 -0.13 -33.37 9.17
N LEU A 860 0.34 -34.61 9.21
CA LEU A 860 1.69 -34.97 9.63
C LEU A 860 2.71 -34.82 8.47
N SER A 861 2.49 -33.81 7.62
CA SER A 861 3.23 -33.57 6.39
C SER A 861 4.63 -33.02 6.62
N ALA A 862 4.80 -32.23 7.67
CA ALA A 862 6.06 -31.61 8.13
C ALA A 862 6.82 -30.74 7.10
N GLY A 863 6.32 -30.55 5.87
CA GLY A 863 6.94 -29.67 4.87
C GLY A 863 7.05 -28.23 5.34
N GLU A 864 6.12 -27.79 6.20
CA GLU A 864 6.11 -26.52 6.93
C GLU A 864 7.35 -26.25 7.79
N TYR A 865 8.10 -27.27 8.22
CA TYR A 865 9.35 -27.10 8.98
C TYR A 865 10.56 -26.71 8.10
N THR A 866 10.37 -26.60 6.77
CA THR A 866 11.46 -26.41 5.80
C THR A 866 11.34 -25.10 5.00
N PRO A 867 12.46 -24.46 4.61
CA PRO A 867 12.49 -23.32 3.70
C PRO A 867 12.42 -23.73 2.22
N ILE A 868 11.83 -24.89 1.92
CA ILE A 868 11.63 -25.44 0.58
C ILE A 868 10.12 -25.43 0.29
N ALA A 869 9.73 -25.13 -0.93
CA ALA A 869 8.34 -25.14 -1.37
C ALA A 869 8.21 -25.61 -2.82
N GLY A 870 7.19 -26.42 -3.13
CA GLY A 870 6.89 -26.86 -4.48
C GLY A 870 5.66 -26.13 -5.06
N ALA A 871 5.78 -25.63 -6.29
CA ALA A 871 4.65 -25.02 -7.01
C ALA A 871 4.62 -25.42 -8.49
N THR A 872 3.43 -25.44 -9.06
CA THR A 872 3.19 -25.95 -10.43
C THR A 872 2.81 -24.81 -11.36
N ASN A 873 3.53 -24.68 -12.48
CA ASN A 873 3.22 -23.70 -13.51
C ASN A 873 1.94 -24.11 -14.26
N ASP A 874 0.89 -23.28 -14.22
CA ASP A 874 -0.42 -23.59 -14.81
C ASP A 874 -0.36 -23.88 -16.33
N PHE A 875 0.60 -23.29 -17.05
CA PHE A 875 0.70 -23.38 -18.51
C PHE A 875 1.62 -24.49 -19.01
N THR A 876 2.70 -24.79 -18.28
CA THR A 876 3.69 -25.80 -18.69
C THR A 876 3.55 -27.12 -17.94
N HIS A 877 2.73 -27.14 -16.88
CA HIS A 877 2.52 -28.25 -15.93
C HIS A 877 3.79 -28.74 -15.22
N PHE A 878 4.95 -28.09 -15.42
CA PHE A 878 6.15 -28.41 -14.66
C PHE A 878 6.03 -27.90 -13.22
N LYS A 879 6.33 -28.79 -12.26
CA LYS A 879 6.48 -28.43 -10.85
C LYS A 879 7.91 -27.94 -10.61
N ARG A 880 8.06 -26.69 -10.20
CA ARG A 880 9.34 -26.10 -9.77
C ARG A 880 9.50 -26.20 -8.26
N SER A 881 10.76 -26.24 -7.82
CA SER A 881 11.15 -26.13 -6.41
C SER A 881 11.66 -24.72 -6.14
N PHE A 882 11.12 -24.07 -5.12
CA PHE A 882 11.54 -22.75 -4.63
C PHE A 882 12.26 -22.92 -3.30
N GLN A 883 13.40 -22.25 -3.13
CA GLN A 883 14.20 -22.36 -1.92
C GLN A 883 14.95 -21.04 -1.65
N HIS A 884 14.60 -20.37 -0.56
CA HIS A 884 15.33 -19.21 -0.05
C HIS A 884 15.42 -19.24 1.47
N ARG A 885 16.58 -18.87 2.03
CA ARG A 885 16.89 -19.05 3.46
C ARG A 885 15.85 -18.44 4.41
N SER A 886 15.23 -17.33 4.02
CA SER A 886 14.26 -16.60 4.84
C SER A 886 12.79 -17.02 4.64
N MET A 887 12.45 -17.79 3.60
CA MET A 887 11.05 -18.07 3.22
C MET A 887 10.37 -19.15 4.08
N GLY A 888 11.13 -19.88 4.90
CA GLY A 888 10.57 -20.84 5.84
C GLY A 888 9.75 -20.14 6.94
N PRO A 889 8.72 -20.79 7.51
CA PRO A 889 7.95 -20.27 8.63
C PRO A 889 8.79 -19.86 9.85
N ARG A 890 8.20 -19.03 10.72
CA ARG A 890 8.82 -18.60 11.98
C ARG A 890 8.26 -19.38 13.17
N ILE A 891 6.95 -19.68 13.15
CA ILE A 891 6.27 -20.43 14.21
C ILE A 891 5.33 -21.46 13.58
N ILE A 892 5.26 -22.64 14.20
CA ILE A 892 4.36 -23.73 13.84
C ILE A 892 3.54 -24.09 15.09
N ILE A 893 2.22 -23.94 15.01
CA ILE A 893 1.29 -24.11 16.15
C ILE A 893 0.65 -25.50 16.06
N LEU A 894 0.89 -26.34 17.07
CA LEU A 894 0.38 -27.70 17.13
C LEU A 894 -0.79 -27.79 18.13
N ASP A 895 -2.00 -27.88 17.60
CA ASP A 895 -3.22 -28.15 18.38
C ASP A 895 -3.76 -29.54 18.02
N PRO A 896 -3.72 -30.54 18.94
CA PRO A 896 -4.18 -31.88 18.65
C PRO A 896 -5.70 -31.93 18.43
N THR A 897 -6.46 -31.04 19.07
CA THR A 897 -7.92 -30.91 18.90
C THR A 897 -8.26 -30.54 17.48
N LEU A 898 -7.54 -29.56 16.90
CA LEU A 898 -7.72 -29.17 15.50
C LEU A 898 -7.46 -30.34 14.54
N THR A 899 -6.47 -31.21 14.83
CA THR A 899 -6.17 -32.36 13.95
C THR A 899 -7.30 -33.40 13.86
N THR A 900 -8.24 -33.43 14.82
CA THR A 900 -9.44 -34.32 14.75
C THR A 900 -10.30 -34.06 13.51
N THR A 901 -10.21 -32.87 12.93
CA THR A 901 -10.93 -32.45 11.72
C THR A 901 -10.32 -32.99 10.40
N THR A 902 -9.09 -33.54 10.45
CA THR A 902 -8.42 -34.12 9.28
C THR A 902 -8.97 -35.52 8.99
N PRO A 903 -9.36 -35.83 7.73
CA PRO A 903 -9.82 -37.16 7.35
C PRO A 903 -8.79 -38.24 7.72
N LEU A 904 -9.25 -39.32 8.37
CA LEU A 904 -8.36 -40.32 8.98
C LEU A 904 -7.35 -40.93 7.99
N HIS A 905 -7.71 -41.08 6.72
CA HIS A 905 -6.75 -41.57 5.70
C HIS A 905 -5.61 -40.59 5.40
N VAL A 906 -5.86 -39.27 5.43
CA VAL A 906 -4.82 -38.24 5.27
C VAL A 906 -3.93 -38.21 6.51
N TRP A 907 -4.54 -38.29 7.69
CA TRP A 907 -3.82 -38.36 8.97
C TRP A 907 -2.85 -39.54 9.00
N LEU A 908 -3.35 -40.75 8.73
CA LEU A 908 -2.56 -41.98 8.80
C LEU A 908 -1.51 -42.06 7.69
N SER A 909 -1.83 -41.73 6.43
CA SER A 909 -0.85 -41.77 5.34
C SER A 909 0.25 -40.72 5.50
N THR A 910 -0.06 -39.50 5.96
CA THR A 910 0.99 -38.52 6.29
C THR A 910 1.82 -38.94 7.51
N GLY A 911 1.22 -39.63 8.47
CA GLY A 911 1.96 -40.28 9.56
C GLY A 911 2.95 -41.33 9.07
N VAL A 912 2.54 -42.21 8.15
CA VAL A 912 3.45 -43.20 7.54
C VAL A 912 4.56 -42.51 6.73
N ARG A 913 4.34 -41.33 6.15
CA ARG A 913 5.43 -40.53 5.55
C ARG A 913 6.46 -40.05 6.58
N ALA A 914 6.04 -39.72 7.80
CA ALA A 914 6.95 -39.38 8.89
C ALA A 914 7.72 -40.61 9.40
N VAL A 915 7.05 -41.78 9.47
CA VAL A 915 7.71 -43.07 9.76
C VAL A 915 8.77 -43.39 8.71
N ASP A 916 8.48 -43.21 7.42
CA ASP A 916 9.41 -43.39 6.31
C ASP A 916 10.66 -42.50 6.44
N HIS A 917 10.50 -41.22 6.79
CA HIS A 917 11.65 -40.34 7.10
C HIS A 917 12.55 -40.93 8.20
N CYS A 918 11.99 -41.41 9.31
CA CYS A 918 12.78 -42.00 10.39
C CYS A 918 13.45 -43.33 9.96
N VAL A 919 12.70 -44.23 9.30
CA VAL A 919 13.22 -45.54 8.90
C VAL A 919 14.35 -45.41 7.88
N GLU A 920 14.17 -44.63 6.80
CA GLU A 920 15.24 -44.41 5.82
C GLU A 920 16.45 -43.68 6.44
N ALA A 921 16.25 -42.73 7.37
CA ALA A 921 17.35 -42.06 8.06
C ALA A 921 18.19 -43.02 8.93
N LEU A 922 17.55 -43.87 9.74
CA LEU A 922 18.22 -44.89 10.56
C LEU A 922 18.91 -45.96 9.69
N CYS A 923 18.24 -46.36 8.60
CA CYS A 923 18.72 -47.35 7.63
C CYS A 923 19.77 -46.82 6.63
N SER A 924 20.03 -45.51 6.59
CA SER A 924 20.97 -44.87 5.67
C SER A 924 22.43 -45.26 5.94
N ILE A 925 23.21 -45.48 4.88
CA ILE A 925 24.63 -45.89 4.97
C ILE A 925 25.59 -44.71 5.18
N GLU A 926 25.21 -43.49 4.77
CA GLU A 926 26.04 -42.26 4.94
C GLU A 926 25.91 -41.63 6.33
N GLY A 927 25.85 -42.46 7.38
CA GLY A 927 25.43 -42.08 8.73
C GLY A 927 26.21 -40.92 9.34
N ARG A 928 25.49 -39.95 9.91
CA ARG A 928 26.02 -38.82 10.70
C ARG A 928 25.34 -38.81 12.08
N ALA A 929 25.84 -37.98 13.00
CA ALA A 929 25.25 -37.83 14.33
C ALA A 929 23.78 -37.37 14.26
N GLY A 930 22.98 -37.79 15.25
CA GLY A 930 21.54 -37.49 15.33
C GLY A 930 20.60 -38.68 15.06
N GLY A 931 21.04 -39.94 15.27
CA GLY A 931 20.16 -41.10 15.13
C GLY A 931 18.98 -41.11 16.11
N GLU A 932 19.25 -40.74 17.37
CA GLU A 932 18.31 -40.78 18.50
C GLU A 932 16.97 -40.06 18.25
N ILE A 933 16.99 -38.92 17.55
CA ILE A 933 15.75 -38.17 17.25
C ILE A 933 14.79 -38.97 16.36
N PHE A 934 15.31 -39.80 15.45
CA PHE A 934 14.47 -40.65 14.60
C PHE A 934 13.91 -41.86 15.35
N GLU A 935 14.60 -42.30 16.40
CA GLU A 935 14.12 -43.35 17.30
C GLU A 935 12.96 -42.82 18.13
N GLU A 936 13.13 -41.67 18.79
CA GLU A 936 12.04 -40.99 19.51
C GLU A 936 10.86 -40.65 18.59
N GLY A 937 11.14 -40.22 17.35
CA GLY A 937 10.14 -40.03 16.31
C GLY A 937 9.32 -41.30 16.03
N LEU A 938 9.95 -42.49 15.92
CA LEU A 938 9.24 -43.75 15.73
C LEU A 938 8.38 -44.14 16.95
N LYS A 939 8.92 -44.02 18.16
CA LYS A 939 8.21 -44.30 19.43
C LYS A 939 7.00 -43.40 19.63
N ARG A 940 7.07 -42.15 19.16
CA ARG A 940 5.92 -41.22 19.13
C ARG A 940 4.91 -41.55 18.03
N LEU A 941 5.40 -41.81 16.81
CA LEU A 941 4.56 -41.96 15.63
C LEU A 941 3.77 -43.27 15.62
N LEU A 942 4.41 -44.43 15.79
CA LEU A 942 3.73 -45.70 15.50
C LEU A 942 2.66 -46.09 16.54
N PRO A 943 2.93 -46.02 17.86
CA PRO A 943 1.89 -46.14 18.87
C PRO A 943 0.79 -45.07 18.72
N GLY A 944 1.15 -43.83 18.39
CA GLY A 944 0.20 -42.75 18.17
C GLY A 944 -0.72 -42.98 16.95
N LEU A 945 -0.19 -43.50 15.85
CA LEU A 945 -0.94 -43.81 14.63
C LEU A 945 -1.85 -45.03 14.81
N LEU A 946 -1.38 -46.06 15.52
CA LEU A 946 -2.22 -47.21 15.90
C LEU A 946 -3.33 -46.78 16.87
N THR A 947 -3.01 -45.96 17.87
CA THR A 947 -4.01 -45.42 18.81
C THR A 947 -5.02 -44.52 18.10
N THR A 948 -4.60 -43.63 17.19
CA THR A 948 -5.53 -42.77 16.43
C THR A 948 -6.29 -43.50 15.30
N LYS A 949 -5.89 -44.73 14.96
CA LYS A 949 -6.65 -45.64 14.10
C LYS A 949 -7.84 -46.27 14.84
N GLU A 950 -7.65 -46.66 16.10
CA GLU A 950 -8.72 -47.24 16.94
C GLU A 950 -9.56 -46.14 17.63
N HIS A 951 -8.94 -45.04 18.05
CA HIS A 951 -9.52 -43.89 18.75
C HIS A 951 -9.18 -42.55 18.07
N PRO A 952 -9.87 -42.17 16.98
CA PRO A 952 -9.57 -40.96 16.20
C PRO A 952 -9.68 -39.65 16.97
N GLU A 953 -10.29 -39.63 18.15
CA GLU A 953 -10.45 -38.50 19.07
C GLU A 953 -9.32 -38.35 20.11
N ASN A 954 -8.41 -39.32 20.24
CA ASN A 954 -7.37 -39.30 21.29
C ASN A 954 -6.36 -38.17 21.08
N LEU A 955 -6.42 -37.13 21.92
CA LEU A 955 -5.60 -35.93 21.80
C LEU A 955 -4.13 -36.15 22.18
N GLU A 956 -3.84 -37.03 23.13
CA GLU A 956 -2.48 -37.37 23.56
C GLU A 956 -1.73 -38.08 22.42
N ALA A 957 -2.36 -39.09 21.82
CA ALA A 957 -1.84 -39.79 20.65
C ALA A 957 -1.69 -38.86 19.44
N ARG A 958 -2.57 -37.87 19.28
CA ARG A 958 -2.45 -36.84 18.23
C ARG A 958 -1.28 -35.91 18.43
N LEU A 959 -1.07 -35.40 19.65
CA LEU A 959 0.07 -34.55 19.98
C LEU A 959 1.38 -35.35 19.86
N ALA A 960 1.41 -36.61 20.30
CA ALA A 960 2.54 -37.51 20.10
C ALA A 960 2.90 -37.64 18.61
N CYS A 961 1.91 -37.90 17.73
CA CYS A 961 2.14 -37.94 16.29
C CYS A 961 2.66 -36.61 15.73
N GLN A 962 2.10 -35.47 16.15
CA GLN A 962 2.54 -34.14 15.71
C GLN A 962 4.00 -33.89 16.10
N LEU A 963 4.39 -34.21 17.34
CA LEU A 963 5.78 -34.08 17.82
C LEU A 963 6.72 -35.04 17.08
N GLY A 964 6.33 -36.30 16.89
CA GLY A 964 7.12 -37.28 16.12
C GLY A 964 7.30 -36.91 14.65
N ALA A 965 6.38 -36.14 14.06
CA ALA A 965 6.55 -35.56 12.72
C ALA A 965 7.57 -34.41 12.69
N VAL A 966 7.78 -33.69 13.80
CA VAL A 966 8.91 -32.74 13.95
C VAL A 966 10.22 -33.51 13.99
N ASP A 967 10.31 -34.51 14.86
CA ASP A 967 11.49 -35.36 15.01
C ASP A 967 11.92 -35.97 13.65
N ALA A 968 10.96 -36.52 12.92
CA ALA A 968 11.15 -37.14 11.61
C ALA A 968 11.71 -36.22 10.52
N ILE A 969 11.21 -34.98 10.39
CA ILE A 969 11.62 -34.07 9.29
C ILE A 969 13.01 -33.45 9.51
N SER A 970 13.63 -33.68 10.66
CA SER A 970 15.01 -33.25 10.93
C SER A 970 16.05 -33.93 10.01
N ALA A 971 15.74 -35.09 9.42
CA ALA A 971 16.63 -35.82 8.50
C ALA A 971 17.03 -35.00 7.25
N PRO A 972 16.09 -34.62 6.36
CA PRO A 972 16.44 -33.83 5.16
C PRO A 972 17.01 -32.44 5.51
N LEU A 973 16.64 -31.85 6.65
CA LEU A 973 17.19 -30.57 7.12
C LEU A 973 18.68 -30.68 7.50
N ASN A 974 19.06 -31.76 8.20
CA ASN A 974 20.46 -32.06 8.55
C ASN A 974 21.29 -32.63 7.37
N ARG A 975 20.73 -32.64 6.15
CA ARG A 975 21.32 -33.22 4.93
C ARG A 975 21.61 -34.72 5.04
N MET A 976 20.83 -35.45 5.83
CA MET A 976 20.80 -36.92 5.71
C MET A 976 20.23 -37.27 4.33
N PRO A 977 20.84 -38.20 3.57
CA PRO A 977 20.27 -38.64 2.32
C PRO A 977 19.09 -39.59 2.57
N MET A 978 18.00 -39.38 1.83
CA MET A 978 16.90 -40.32 1.73
C MET A 978 17.20 -41.41 0.68
N GLY A 979 16.38 -42.45 0.63
CA GLY A 979 16.54 -43.62 -0.22
C GLY A 979 15.47 -43.77 -1.31
N ALA A 980 15.28 -45.00 -1.74
CA ALA A 980 14.42 -45.31 -2.88
C ALA A 980 12.92 -45.11 -2.61
N SER A 981 12.46 -45.10 -1.36
CA SER A 981 11.04 -44.82 -1.04
C SER A 981 10.68 -43.41 -1.48
N HIS A 982 11.54 -42.44 -1.17
CA HIS A 982 11.36 -41.05 -1.61
C HIS A 982 11.63 -40.88 -3.10
N GLY A 983 12.73 -41.46 -3.62
CA GLY A 983 13.12 -41.28 -5.02
C GLY A 983 12.10 -41.82 -6.03
N ILE A 984 11.55 -43.02 -5.78
CA ILE A 984 10.48 -43.61 -6.61
C ILE A 984 9.14 -42.93 -6.31
N GLY A 985 8.85 -42.60 -5.04
CA GLY A 985 7.63 -41.91 -4.63
C GLY A 985 7.45 -40.51 -5.25
N HIS A 986 8.54 -39.83 -5.60
CA HIS A 986 8.48 -38.59 -6.39
C HIS A 986 7.91 -38.80 -7.80
N GLN A 987 8.13 -39.96 -8.43
CA GLN A 987 7.63 -40.29 -9.77
C GLN A 987 6.15 -40.75 -9.76
N LEU A 988 5.66 -41.26 -8.63
CA LEU A 988 4.25 -41.63 -8.45
C LEU A 988 3.32 -40.41 -8.25
N GLY A 989 3.85 -39.30 -7.70
CA GLY A 989 3.08 -38.07 -7.47
C GLY A 989 2.37 -37.50 -8.71
N PRO A 990 3.04 -37.34 -9.86
CA PRO A 990 2.42 -36.94 -11.13
C PRO A 990 1.33 -37.89 -11.66
N LEU A 991 1.25 -39.12 -11.14
CA LEU A 991 0.21 -40.11 -11.50
C LEU A 991 -0.98 -40.10 -10.54
N GLY A 992 -1.04 -39.15 -9.60
CA GLY A 992 -2.16 -38.94 -8.66
C GLY A 992 -2.00 -39.60 -7.29
N VAL A 993 -0.90 -40.33 -7.04
CA VAL A 993 -0.64 -40.99 -5.74
C VAL A 993 -0.12 -39.98 -4.73
N GLY A 994 -0.72 -39.91 -3.54
CA GLY A 994 -0.25 -39.06 -2.45
C GLY A 994 1.11 -39.51 -1.91
N HIS A 995 1.97 -38.58 -1.49
CA HIS A 995 3.31 -38.94 -0.98
C HIS A 995 3.27 -39.88 0.24
N GLY A 996 2.24 -39.76 1.10
CA GLY A 996 2.01 -40.70 2.19
C GLY A 996 1.67 -42.11 1.72
N GLU A 997 0.77 -42.22 0.74
CA GLU A 997 0.39 -43.50 0.13
C GLU A 997 1.58 -44.14 -0.61
N SER A 998 2.41 -43.33 -1.26
CA SER A 998 3.65 -43.82 -1.88
C SER A 998 4.62 -44.42 -0.86
N SER A 999 4.72 -43.83 0.34
CA SER A 999 5.50 -44.42 1.46
C SER A 999 4.89 -45.71 1.98
N CYS A 1000 3.56 -45.78 2.11
CA CYS A 1000 2.87 -47.01 2.53
C CYS A 1000 3.17 -48.21 1.61
N ILE A 1001 3.36 -47.95 0.31
CA ILE A 1001 3.60 -48.96 -0.72
C ILE A 1001 5.10 -49.26 -0.90
N LEU A 1002 5.96 -48.23 -0.93
CA LEU A 1002 7.36 -48.37 -1.31
C LEU A 1002 8.28 -48.75 -0.15
N LEU A 1003 8.12 -48.15 1.04
CA LEU A 1003 9.02 -48.40 2.18
C LEU A 1003 9.14 -49.91 2.52
N PRO A 1004 8.06 -50.71 2.59
CA PRO A 1004 8.16 -52.15 2.82
C PRO A 1004 8.99 -52.89 1.76
N ALA A 1005 8.89 -52.51 0.49
CA ALA A 1005 9.66 -53.11 -0.61
C ALA A 1005 11.12 -52.66 -0.60
N VAL A 1006 11.37 -51.37 -0.32
CA VAL A 1006 12.72 -50.78 -0.24
C VAL A 1006 13.51 -51.34 0.94
N CYS A 1007 12.87 -51.60 2.09
CA CYS A 1007 13.50 -52.34 3.19
C CYS A 1007 13.87 -53.78 2.79
N LYS A 1008 13.00 -54.49 2.06
CA LYS A 1008 13.30 -55.85 1.56
C LYS A 1008 14.49 -55.85 0.60
N TYR A 1009 14.49 -54.94 -0.38
CA TYR A 1009 15.56 -54.77 -1.35
C TYR A 1009 16.92 -54.42 -0.70
N ASN A 1010 16.93 -53.48 0.25
CA ASN A 1010 18.16 -53.04 0.91
C ASN A 1010 18.72 -54.04 1.95
N LYS A 1011 17.97 -55.10 2.31
CA LYS A 1011 18.29 -55.98 3.46
C LYS A 1011 19.70 -56.57 3.41
N CYS A 1012 20.26 -56.81 2.22
CA CYS A 1012 21.59 -57.39 2.05
C CYS A 1012 22.78 -56.47 2.42
N VAL A 1013 22.57 -55.15 2.54
CA VAL A 1013 23.67 -54.19 2.84
C VAL A 1013 23.49 -53.37 4.12
N ASN A 1014 22.31 -53.40 4.75
CA ASN A 1014 22.04 -52.64 5.97
C ASN A 1014 21.31 -53.44 7.07
N THR A 1015 21.50 -54.76 7.11
CA THR A 1015 20.88 -55.70 8.07
C THR A 1015 20.91 -55.21 9.52
N GLU A 1016 22.08 -54.79 10.02
CA GLU A 1016 22.26 -54.30 11.40
C GLU A 1016 21.43 -53.05 11.70
N LYS A 1017 21.31 -52.15 10.72
CA LYS A 1017 20.51 -50.93 10.84
C LYS A 1017 19.01 -51.24 10.80
N GLN A 1018 18.59 -52.19 9.97
CA GLN A 1018 17.21 -52.67 9.99
C GLN A 1018 16.89 -53.42 11.28
N GLN A 1019 17.86 -54.13 11.87
CA GLN A 1019 17.69 -54.78 13.17
C GLN A 1019 17.49 -53.74 14.27
N ARG A 1020 18.31 -52.69 14.34
CA ARG A 1020 18.11 -51.58 15.29
C ARG A 1020 16.71 -50.95 15.17
N VAL A 1021 16.17 -50.81 13.96
CA VAL A 1021 14.78 -50.36 13.78
C VAL A 1021 13.79 -51.41 14.28
N LEU A 1022 13.96 -52.69 13.94
CA LEU A 1022 13.12 -53.79 14.45
C LEU A 1022 13.10 -53.83 15.99
N ASP A 1023 14.24 -53.66 16.65
CA ASP A 1023 14.35 -53.68 18.12
C ASP A 1023 13.47 -52.58 18.76
N ILE A 1024 13.42 -51.39 18.14
CA ILE A 1024 12.49 -50.32 18.56
C ILE A 1024 11.04 -50.73 18.31
N LEU A 1025 10.73 -51.31 17.14
CA LEU A 1025 9.36 -51.69 16.78
C LEU A 1025 8.81 -52.84 17.63
N TRP A 1026 9.66 -53.74 18.12
CA TRP A 1026 9.25 -54.82 19.03
C TRP A 1026 9.13 -54.36 20.49
N ALA A 1027 9.86 -53.33 20.90
CA ALA A 1027 9.78 -52.74 22.24
C ALA A 1027 8.50 -51.90 22.48
N GLU A 1028 7.83 -51.45 21.42
CA GLU A 1028 6.60 -50.65 21.50
C GLU A 1028 5.34 -51.53 21.61
N ASP A 1029 4.72 -51.59 22.80
CA ASP A 1029 3.55 -52.44 23.12
C ASP A 1029 2.44 -52.41 22.05
N ALA A 1030 2.11 -51.22 21.53
CA ALA A 1030 1.08 -51.07 20.51
C ALA A 1030 1.43 -51.79 19.19
N VAL A 1031 2.71 -51.75 18.80
CA VAL A 1031 3.23 -52.41 17.59
C VAL A 1031 3.37 -53.91 17.85
N PHE A 1032 3.93 -54.32 18.99
CA PHE A 1032 4.02 -55.73 19.42
C PHE A 1032 2.65 -56.42 19.33
N ASN A 1033 1.60 -55.80 19.87
CA ASN A 1033 0.24 -56.35 19.85
C ASN A 1033 -0.31 -56.56 18.43
N VAL A 1034 0.03 -55.69 17.48
CA VAL A 1034 -0.37 -55.82 16.07
C VAL A 1034 0.39 -56.96 15.38
N LEU A 1035 1.70 -57.07 15.61
CA LEU A 1035 2.55 -58.11 15.03
C LEU A 1035 2.18 -59.51 15.57
N TYR A 1036 1.94 -59.62 16.88
CA TYR A 1036 1.48 -60.85 17.52
C TYR A 1036 0.11 -61.32 16.97
N ARG A 1037 -0.87 -60.40 16.85
CA ARG A 1037 -2.19 -60.70 16.24
C ARG A 1037 -2.09 -61.13 14.76
N ALA A 1038 -1.05 -60.70 14.06
CA ALA A 1038 -0.80 -61.06 12.66
C ALA A 1038 0.01 -62.36 12.47
N GLY A 1039 0.48 -62.99 13.55
CA GLY A 1039 1.28 -64.22 13.49
C GLY A 1039 2.71 -63.99 13.00
N ILE A 1040 3.28 -62.80 13.24
CA ILE A 1040 4.65 -62.44 12.88
C ILE A 1040 5.61 -62.92 13.95
N ASP A 1041 6.57 -63.76 13.58
CA ASP A 1041 7.62 -64.25 14.48
C ASP A 1041 8.73 -63.20 14.66
N GLU A 1042 8.98 -62.83 15.92
CA GLU A 1042 10.17 -62.07 16.33
C GLU A 1042 11.46 -62.80 15.94
N GLY A 1043 12.49 -62.06 15.51
CA GLY A 1043 13.79 -62.60 15.09
C GLY A 1043 13.80 -63.38 13.76
N LYS A 1044 12.64 -63.75 13.18
CA LYS A 1044 12.56 -64.37 11.84
C LYS A 1044 12.14 -63.39 10.75
N SER A 1045 11.26 -62.45 11.10
CA SER A 1045 10.59 -61.56 10.15
C SER A 1045 11.44 -60.32 9.84
N GLY A 1046 11.47 -59.88 8.59
CA GLY A 1046 12.19 -58.68 8.15
C GLY A 1046 11.45 -57.38 8.43
N LEU A 1047 12.19 -56.26 8.49
CA LEU A 1047 11.60 -54.93 8.71
C LEU A 1047 10.51 -54.58 7.68
N GLY A 1048 10.72 -54.91 6.40
CA GLY A 1048 9.70 -54.71 5.36
C GLY A 1048 8.48 -55.64 5.45
N GLU A 1049 8.47 -56.63 6.34
CA GLU A 1049 7.30 -57.48 6.63
C GLU A 1049 6.55 -56.94 7.84
N VAL A 1050 7.30 -56.56 8.88
CA VAL A 1050 6.79 -55.82 10.05
C VAL A 1050 6.09 -54.53 9.63
N LEU A 1051 6.70 -53.72 8.77
CA LEU A 1051 6.11 -52.47 8.28
C LEU A 1051 4.85 -52.72 7.42
N ASP A 1052 4.85 -53.74 6.54
CA ASP A 1052 3.64 -54.10 5.76
C ASP A 1052 2.45 -54.44 6.67
N VAL A 1053 2.69 -55.19 7.76
CA VAL A 1053 1.65 -55.58 8.72
C VAL A 1053 1.14 -54.38 9.52
N VAL A 1054 2.03 -53.47 9.95
CA VAL A 1054 1.63 -52.23 10.64
C VAL A 1054 0.81 -51.33 9.71
N ILE A 1055 1.25 -51.12 8.46
CA ILE A 1055 0.55 -50.33 7.43
C ILE A 1055 -0.82 -50.96 7.10
N ARG A 1056 -0.91 -52.30 7.12
CA ARG A 1056 -2.16 -53.07 6.98
C ARG A 1056 -3.12 -52.83 8.15
N ALA A 1057 -2.63 -52.76 9.39
CA ALA A 1057 -3.45 -52.45 10.57
C ALA A 1057 -3.99 -51.01 10.54
N LEU A 1058 -3.19 -50.05 10.07
CA LEU A 1058 -3.66 -48.68 9.78
C LEU A 1058 -4.69 -48.65 8.63
N GLY A 1059 -4.77 -49.70 7.81
CA GLY A 1059 -5.68 -49.79 6.67
C GLY A 1059 -5.29 -48.88 5.52
N MET A 1060 -3.99 -48.61 5.37
CA MET A 1060 -3.40 -47.82 4.28
C MET A 1060 -3.07 -48.71 3.07
N PRO A 1061 -2.97 -48.16 1.84
CA PRO A 1061 -2.66 -48.94 0.65
C PRO A 1061 -1.25 -49.55 0.71
N ARG A 1062 -1.10 -50.78 0.20
CA ARG A 1062 0.16 -51.55 0.25
C ARG A 1062 0.63 -52.05 -1.13
N SER A 1063 -0.12 -51.77 -2.19
CA SER A 1063 0.30 -52.07 -3.56
C SER A 1063 -0.01 -50.95 -4.55
N LEU A 1064 0.76 -50.91 -5.64
CA LEU A 1064 0.58 -49.97 -6.75
C LEU A 1064 -0.80 -50.14 -7.41
N LYS A 1065 -1.31 -51.37 -7.47
CA LYS A 1065 -2.67 -51.70 -7.93
C LYS A 1065 -3.78 -51.06 -7.08
N GLU A 1066 -3.62 -50.98 -5.76
CA GLU A 1066 -4.59 -50.33 -4.86
C GLU A 1066 -4.72 -48.81 -5.12
N VAL A 1067 -3.71 -48.19 -5.73
CA VAL A 1067 -3.70 -46.75 -6.11
C VAL A 1067 -3.76 -46.52 -7.63
N GLY A 1068 -4.21 -47.51 -8.42
CA GLY A 1068 -4.47 -47.34 -9.85
C GLY A 1068 -3.22 -47.28 -10.76
N ILE A 1069 -2.07 -47.78 -10.27
CA ILE A 1069 -0.82 -47.84 -11.01
C ILE A 1069 -0.58 -49.27 -11.51
N GLY A 1070 -0.90 -49.51 -12.77
CA GLY A 1070 -0.69 -50.79 -13.45
C GLY A 1070 0.73 -50.99 -13.96
N ARG A 1071 1.04 -52.24 -14.35
CA ARG A 1071 2.37 -52.67 -14.82
C ARG A 1071 2.82 -51.96 -16.11
N ASP A 1072 1.87 -51.43 -16.88
CA ASP A 1072 2.06 -50.57 -18.06
C ASP A 1072 2.89 -49.31 -17.76
N LYS A 1073 2.80 -48.78 -16.53
CA LYS A 1073 3.49 -47.53 -16.13
C LYS A 1073 4.90 -47.76 -15.59
N PHE A 1074 5.26 -49.01 -15.28
CA PHE A 1074 6.49 -49.32 -14.52
C PHE A 1074 7.77 -49.00 -15.28
N ASP A 1075 7.80 -49.22 -16.59
CA ASP A 1075 9.00 -48.91 -17.40
C ASP A 1075 9.31 -47.41 -17.44
N ALA A 1076 8.27 -46.57 -17.50
CA ALA A 1076 8.41 -45.12 -17.42
C ALA A 1076 8.79 -44.66 -16.00
N LEU A 1077 8.17 -45.23 -14.96
CA LEU A 1077 8.50 -44.96 -13.55
C LEU A 1077 9.96 -45.34 -13.22
N ALA A 1078 10.44 -46.48 -13.73
CA ALA A 1078 11.81 -46.92 -13.56
C ALA A 1078 12.80 -45.94 -14.18
N MET A 1079 12.61 -45.59 -15.46
CA MET A 1079 13.47 -44.62 -16.16
C MET A 1079 13.42 -43.22 -15.54
N GLY A 1080 12.26 -42.78 -15.04
CA GLY A 1080 12.12 -41.53 -14.30
C GLY A 1080 12.92 -41.54 -12.99
N SER A 1081 12.78 -42.61 -12.21
CA SER A 1081 13.39 -42.74 -10.87
C SER A 1081 14.92 -42.66 -10.89
N LEU A 1082 15.56 -43.21 -11.93
CA LEU A 1082 17.02 -43.13 -12.10
C LEU A 1082 17.56 -41.69 -12.20
N ASN A 1083 16.70 -40.70 -12.51
CA ASN A 1083 17.10 -39.29 -12.51
C ASN A 1083 17.09 -38.67 -11.11
N ASP A 1084 16.28 -39.19 -10.17
CA ASP A 1084 16.22 -38.68 -8.80
C ASP A 1084 17.57 -38.91 -8.06
N ARG A 1085 17.86 -38.04 -7.09
CA ARG A 1085 19.07 -38.14 -6.27
C ARG A 1085 18.95 -39.21 -5.19
N TRP A 1086 17.76 -39.45 -4.65
CA TRP A 1086 17.55 -40.38 -3.54
C TRP A 1086 17.63 -41.85 -3.97
N CYS A 1087 17.28 -42.15 -5.23
CA CYS A 1087 17.58 -43.46 -5.84
C CYS A 1087 19.09 -43.74 -5.91
N LYS A 1088 19.93 -42.71 -6.00
CA LYS A 1088 21.41 -42.83 -6.06
C LYS A 1088 22.07 -42.93 -4.68
N THR A 1089 21.42 -42.41 -3.64
CA THR A 1089 21.88 -42.49 -2.23
C THR A 1089 21.17 -43.58 -1.42
N ASN A 1090 20.26 -44.34 -2.03
CA ASN A 1090 19.66 -45.54 -1.45
C ASN A 1090 20.77 -46.55 -1.05
N PRO A 1091 20.68 -47.25 0.10
CA PRO A 1091 21.69 -48.19 0.58
C PRO A 1091 22.22 -49.19 -0.45
N VAL A 1092 21.35 -49.72 -1.33
CA VAL A 1092 21.74 -50.33 -2.60
C VAL A 1092 21.47 -49.30 -3.72
N PRO A 1093 22.48 -48.59 -4.25
CA PRO A 1093 22.24 -47.52 -5.22
C PRO A 1093 21.57 -48.04 -6.51
N LEU A 1094 20.47 -47.40 -6.90
CA LEU A 1094 19.73 -47.71 -8.12
C LEU A 1094 20.38 -46.97 -9.30
N LYS A 1095 21.00 -47.73 -10.20
CA LYS A 1095 21.73 -47.26 -11.38
C LYS A 1095 21.08 -47.74 -12.67
N GLU A 1096 20.66 -49.00 -12.69
CA GLU A 1096 20.02 -49.65 -13.82
C GLU A 1096 18.50 -49.74 -13.63
N LYS A 1097 17.77 -49.71 -14.74
CA LYS A 1097 16.29 -49.69 -14.78
C LYS A 1097 15.69 -50.91 -14.07
N GLU A 1098 16.34 -52.07 -14.25
CA GLU A 1098 15.94 -53.37 -13.74
C GLU A 1098 15.91 -53.40 -12.21
N GLN A 1099 16.79 -52.63 -11.54
CA GLN A 1099 16.79 -52.49 -10.08
C GLN A 1099 15.53 -51.76 -9.57
N VAL A 1100 15.01 -50.80 -10.34
CA VAL A 1100 13.78 -50.09 -9.99
C VAL A 1100 12.56 -50.96 -10.30
N LEU A 1101 12.58 -51.69 -11.42
CA LEU A 1101 11.53 -52.67 -11.76
C LEU A 1101 11.41 -53.76 -10.69
N GLU A 1102 12.53 -54.27 -10.15
CA GLU A 1102 12.55 -55.24 -9.06
C GLU A 1102 11.78 -54.74 -7.82
N ILE A 1103 11.98 -53.48 -7.41
CA ILE A 1103 11.25 -52.86 -6.30
C ILE A 1103 9.77 -52.63 -6.64
N LEU A 1104 9.45 -52.17 -7.85
CA LEU A 1104 8.06 -51.94 -8.29
C LEU A 1104 7.27 -53.26 -8.41
N ASP A 1105 7.90 -54.34 -8.86
CA ASP A 1105 7.26 -55.66 -8.96
C ASP A 1105 6.98 -56.26 -7.56
N MET A 1106 7.87 -56.04 -6.57
CA MET A 1106 7.64 -56.43 -5.17
C MET A 1106 6.40 -55.77 -4.54
N CYS A 1107 5.99 -54.58 -4.98
CA CYS A 1107 4.80 -53.87 -4.49
C CYS A 1107 3.69 -53.73 -5.55
N SER A 1108 3.74 -54.53 -6.62
CA SER A 1108 2.80 -54.44 -7.75
C SER A 1108 1.34 -54.68 -7.38
N GLY A 1109 1.05 -55.70 -6.56
CA GLY A 1109 -0.30 -56.15 -6.24
C GLY A 1109 -0.88 -57.20 -7.21
N GLU A 1110 -0.05 -57.73 -8.11
CA GLU A 1110 -0.39 -58.92 -8.91
C GLU A 1110 0.18 -60.21 -8.27
N PRO A 1111 -0.40 -61.39 -8.54
CA PRO A 1111 0.23 -62.67 -8.21
C PRO A 1111 1.60 -62.77 -8.89
N SER A 1112 2.65 -63.09 -8.12
CA SER A 1112 4.03 -63.06 -8.58
C SER A 1112 4.32 -64.16 -9.61
N ASN A 1113 4.24 -63.84 -10.90
CA ASN A 1113 4.73 -64.68 -12.00
C ASN A 1113 6.28 -64.69 -12.13
N LEU A 1114 6.99 -64.41 -11.03
CA LEU A 1114 8.45 -64.54 -10.94
C LEU A 1114 8.81 -66.02 -10.81
N THR A 1115 9.02 -66.66 -11.96
CA THR A 1115 9.69 -67.97 -12.04
C THR A 1115 11.04 -67.93 -11.33
N ASN A 1116 11.35 -68.94 -10.52
CA ASN A 1116 12.57 -69.07 -9.71
C ASN A 1116 13.86 -68.70 -10.49
N GLY A 1117 14.32 -67.45 -10.33
CA GLY A 1117 15.61 -66.98 -10.81
C GLY A 1117 16.58 -66.86 -9.64
N THR A 1118 17.34 -67.92 -9.38
CA THR A 1118 18.36 -67.91 -8.32
C THR A 1118 19.50 -66.95 -8.67
N ARG A 1119 19.54 -65.80 -7.98
CA ARG A 1119 20.71 -64.91 -7.98
C ARG A 1119 21.75 -65.51 -7.02
N ALA A 1120 22.80 -66.10 -7.57
CA ALA A 1120 23.92 -66.64 -6.81
C ALA A 1120 24.76 -65.52 -6.17
N GLU A 1121 25.55 -65.88 -5.16
CA GLU A 1121 26.47 -64.98 -4.46
C GLU A 1121 27.77 -64.77 -5.28
N GLU A 1122 28.12 -63.52 -5.54
CA GLU A 1122 29.48 -62.99 -5.83
C GLU A 1122 29.62 -61.59 -5.21
#